data_AF-A0A2I2FKG4-F1
#
_entry.id   AF-A0A2I2FKG4-F1
#
_cell.length_a   1.000
_cell.length_b   1.000
_cell.length_c   1.000
_cell.angle_alpha   90.00
_cell.angle_beta   90.00
_cell.angle_gamma   90.00
#
_symmetry.space_group_name_H-M   'P 1'
#
loop_
_entity.id
_entity.type
_entity.pdbx_description
1 polymer ?
#
loop_
_entity_poly.entity_id
_entity_poly.type
_entity_poly.pdbx_seq_one_letter_code
_entity_poly.pdbx_strand_id
1 'polypeptide(L)'
;MSSDLERELPGSEPRPTSLLDALEHLEAVAFVPSKQRYTDAGQLAKIIASNAYESGIPQAALERLVKLLTQPNNLDQGTITTLLKNLYPVEGVPSKLVTQVVCCLGPSKNKPAPATQNLLLRWLILVYDFFDDRAHLSKLYAVLFNYLDMISLRKPLCHLLSFITRRKHVKPFRIQALMELVVNSGGEDKELLTLMKVFKNYCPDVLVGDLGGAGRKALFFKHPDPEWTNHVRALQDSNAERLRETQSSRFQVVLRGTTKRSKMEVLVPSVQTSRVSYNHTSLEEIRGIDHFVERLEKIELPNQIVSTIGDNLAQKYLFLVQPEPAKRRLDDWLRSFFSDHLESGGDSDDEQVESLGYVLSLLVDYVRYTKEIPDTVASFLKSYIPVWNGVDNKEQILRLLEYTPVADYDSIRREFLSPLENSLLHQALPAKGGLLDFYSSLVRQWGVHLRTQPLVPGEKKPLDHLLSHAELLALSILECPSTPQDGDSDATDTKPITLSVVEFYCTLAELFSYASVNGNIRITIPLAPTVYSLVFTPISSVISIVSSVLASYKASFEASMTSQVLQVPDSTDALYPTQLVGQFNGYIMDICNLLWRNRALNSDDPNALGCLIPAGTVTALTQYIREMNEASRERKRDIPFSYSMPSLFSLSHHAALSNMSAACFAGIEDETNREDQPRLTRPVTQKALNALEKDGGAKVSWQEYRVRMLDWLEADGSVGVGNLMRSTMKALRKE
;
A
#
# COMPACT_ATOMS: atom_id res chain seq x y z
N MET A 1 43.68 -24.68 44.50
CA MET A 1 43.71 -25.07 45.92
C MET A 1 42.27 -25.21 46.39
N SER A 2 41.95 -26.35 47.01
CA SER A 2 40.75 -26.74 47.81
C SER A 2 39.38 -26.30 47.30
N SER A 3 38.46 -27.13 46.81
CA SER A 3 37.83 -28.35 47.38
C SER A 3 37.38 -28.18 48.83
N ASP A 4 36.11 -27.84 49.02
CA ASP A 4 35.34 -28.24 50.20
C ASP A 4 33.98 -28.79 49.77
N LEU A 5 33.84 -30.09 50.01
CA LEU A 5 32.65 -30.91 49.90
C LEU A 5 31.76 -30.64 51.12
N GLU A 6 30.61 -30.01 50.93
CA GLU A 6 29.52 -30.09 51.90
C GLU A 6 28.74 -31.40 51.71
N ARG A 7 28.67 -32.14 52.81
CA ARG A 7 28.06 -33.46 52.98
C ARG A 7 26.56 -33.44 52.67
N GLU A 8 26.11 -34.26 51.73
CA GLU A 8 24.71 -34.67 51.61
C GLU A 8 24.31 -35.57 52.79
N LEU A 9 23.27 -35.14 53.51
CA LEU A 9 22.48 -35.98 54.40
C LEU A 9 21.60 -36.92 53.54
N PRO A 10 21.45 -38.21 53.88
CA PRO A 10 20.64 -39.13 53.08
C PRO A 10 19.15 -38.90 53.41
N GLY A 11 18.41 -38.24 52.51
CA GLY A 11 16.96 -38.14 52.68
C GLY A 11 16.17 -37.10 51.86
N SER A 12 16.75 -36.39 50.89
CA SER A 12 15.97 -35.52 50.01
C SER A 12 16.17 -35.91 48.55
N GLU A 13 15.14 -36.48 47.93
CA GLU A 13 15.07 -36.66 46.49
C GLU A 13 15.25 -35.31 45.76
N PRO A 14 15.89 -35.29 44.57
CA PRO A 14 16.14 -34.07 43.82
C PRO A 14 14.82 -33.43 43.39
N ARG A 15 14.67 -32.13 43.66
CA ARG A 15 13.56 -31.33 43.12
C ARG A 15 13.62 -31.37 41.59
N PRO A 16 12.53 -31.70 40.87
CA PRO A 16 12.55 -31.76 39.41
C PRO A 16 12.76 -30.36 38.84
N THR A 17 13.87 -30.16 38.12
CA THR A 17 14.25 -28.89 37.50
C THR A 17 13.69 -28.71 36.08
N SER A 18 13.17 -29.77 35.44
CA SER A 18 12.56 -29.69 34.11
C SER A 18 11.04 -29.95 34.13
N LEU A 19 10.31 -29.28 33.23
CA LEU A 19 8.85 -29.43 33.07
C LEU A 19 8.44 -30.89 32.76
N LEU A 20 9.28 -31.64 32.05
CA LEU A 20 9.04 -33.05 31.73
C LEU A 20 9.26 -33.96 32.95
N ASP A 21 10.27 -33.71 33.77
CA ASP A 21 10.50 -34.47 35.00
C ASP A 21 9.36 -34.23 36.00
N ALA A 22 8.89 -32.99 36.14
CA ALA A 22 7.76 -32.66 37.00
C ALA A 22 6.46 -33.35 36.54
N LEU A 23 6.28 -33.53 35.22
CA LEU A 23 5.14 -34.25 34.64
C LEU A 23 5.22 -35.76 34.86
N GLU A 24 6.40 -36.36 34.76
CA GLU A 24 6.61 -37.79 35.04
C GLU A 24 6.32 -38.13 36.50
N HIS A 25 6.79 -37.28 37.43
CA HIS A 25 6.45 -37.43 38.84
C HIS A 25 4.96 -37.21 39.10
N LEU A 26 4.30 -36.27 38.40
CA LEU A 26 2.85 -36.06 38.53
C LEU A 26 2.05 -37.28 38.04
N GLU A 27 2.44 -37.90 36.92
CA GLU A 27 1.81 -39.12 36.39
C GLU A 27 1.93 -40.30 37.35
N ALA A 28 3.10 -40.51 37.96
CA ALA A 28 3.32 -41.56 38.95
C ALA A 28 2.44 -41.37 40.20
N VAL A 29 2.21 -40.12 40.61
CA VAL A 29 1.47 -39.77 41.83
C VAL A 29 -0.06 -39.69 41.60
N ALA A 30 -0.51 -39.40 40.38
CA ALA A 30 -1.91 -39.15 40.05
C ALA A 30 -2.84 -40.36 40.30
N PHE A 31 -2.33 -41.58 40.18
CA PHE A 31 -3.11 -42.81 40.38
C PHE A 31 -3.01 -43.37 41.81
N VAL A 32 -2.08 -42.88 42.62
CA VAL A 32 -1.88 -43.34 44.01
C VAL A 32 -2.80 -42.55 44.96
N PRO A 33 -3.47 -43.20 45.93
CA PRO A 33 -4.30 -42.51 46.93
C PRO A 33 -3.49 -41.51 47.77
N SER A 34 -4.10 -40.40 48.18
CA SER A 34 -3.44 -39.30 48.91
C SER A 34 -2.67 -39.73 50.17
N LYS A 35 -3.07 -40.83 50.82
CA LYS A 35 -2.44 -41.38 52.04
C LYS A 35 -1.14 -42.15 51.80
N GLN A 36 -0.82 -42.50 50.55
CA GLN A 36 0.35 -43.31 50.18
C GLN A 36 1.39 -42.50 49.38
N ARG A 37 1.24 -41.17 49.32
CA ARG A 37 2.11 -40.29 48.55
C ARG A 37 3.25 -39.78 49.43
N TYR A 38 4.48 -39.92 48.97
CA TYR A 38 5.67 -39.29 49.59
C TYR A 38 5.87 -37.85 49.10
N THR A 39 5.30 -37.49 47.95
CA THR A 39 5.37 -36.17 47.31
C THR A 39 4.01 -35.48 47.26
N ASP A 40 4.00 -34.17 47.53
CA ASP A 40 2.77 -33.36 47.50
C ASP A 40 2.40 -33.01 46.04
N ALA A 41 1.32 -33.63 45.54
CA ALA A 41 0.79 -33.39 44.20
C ALA A 41 0.43 -31.91 43.96
N GLY A 42 0.07 -31.17 45.01
CA GLY A 42 -0.22 -29.74 44.93
C GLY A 42 1.03 -28.89 44.67
N GLN A 43 2.19 -29.29 45.19
CA GLN A 43 3.47 -28.63 44.92
C GLN A 43 3.94 -28.90 43.49
N LEU A 44 3.81 -30.14 43.00
CA LEU A 44 4.13 -30.49 41.61
C LEU A 44 3.26 -29.70 40.62
N ALA A 45 1.96 -29.55 40.88
CA ALA A 45 1.10 -28.74 40.03
C ALA A 45 1.43 -27.24 40.04
N LYS A 46 1.95 -26.70 41.16
CA LYS A 46 2.43 -25.31 41.22
C LYS A 46 3.69 -25.11 40.38
N ILE A 47 4.62 -26.06 40.41
CA ILE A 47 5.85 -26.03 39.59
C ILE A 47 5.50 -26.13 38.09
N ILE A 48 4.56 -27.01 37.74
CA ILE A 48 4.08 -27.12 36.35
C ILE A 48 3.39 -25.81 35.92
N ALA A 49 2.58 -25.21 36.80
CA ALA A 49 1.90 -23.95 36.50
C ALA A 49 2.87 -22.75 36.34
N SER A 50 3.92 -22.65 37.15
CA SER A 50 4.93 -21.58 37.01
C SER A 50 5.70 -21.73 35.70
N ASN A 51 6.14 -22.95 35.38
CA ASN A 51 6.88 -23.22 34.14
C ASN A 51 5.99 -23.01 32.89
N ALA A 52 4.72 -23.40 32.97
CA ALA A 52 3.74 -23.19 31.90
C ALA A 52 3.42 -21.69 31.69
N TYR A 53 3.45 -20.88 32.75
CA TYR A 53 3.24 -19.44 32.64
C TYR A 53 4.41 -18.73 31.95
N GLU A 54 5.65 -19.13 32.24
CA GLU A 54 6.87 -18.50 31.70
C GLU A 54 7.23 -18.96 30.28
N SER A 55 7.10 -20.26 30.00
CA SER A 55 7.58 -20.87 28.75
C SER A 55 6.49 -21.49 27.87
N GLY A 56 5.26 -21.58 28.39
CA GLY A 56 4.18 -22.33 27.76
C GLY A 56 4.40 -23.86 27.79
N ILE A 57 3.41 -24.62 27.33
CA ILE A 57 3.44 -26.09 27.29
C ILE A 57 3.64 -26.58 25.85
N PRO A 58 4.70 -27.36 25.57
CA PRO A 58 4.92 -27.97 24.24
C PRO A 58 3.90 -29.08 23.97
N GLN A 59 3.65 -29.41 22.68
CA GLN A 59 2.59 -30.33 22.27
C GLN A 59 2.66 -31.69 22.99
N ALA A 60 3.84 -32.32 23.09
CA ALA A 60 4.00 -33.61 23.75
C ALA A 60 3.62 -33.59 25.24
N ALA A 61 3.94 -32.50 25.95
CA ALA A 61 3.57 -32.31 27.35
C ALA A 61 2.07 -32.02 27.52
N LEU A 62 1.50 -31.25 26.59
CA LEU A 62 0.07 -30.96 26.55
C LEU A 62 -0.76 -32.25 26.37
N GLU A 63 -0.32 -33.14 25.47
CA GLU A 63 -0.99 -34.42 25.23
C GLU A 63 -1.02 -35.31 26.48
N ARG A 64 0.11 -35.38 27.20
CA ARG A 64 0.24 -36.11 28.47
C ARG A 64 -0.66 -35.54 29.56
N LEU A 65 -0.65 -34.22 29.75
CA LEU A 65 -1.49 -33.52 30.73
C LEU A 65 -2.99 -33.70 30.46
N VAL A 66 -3.43 -33.50 29.21
CA VAL A 66 -4.84 -33.68 28.85
C VAL A 66 -5.25 -35.14 29.02
N LYS A 67 -4.36 -36.11 28.76
CA LYS A 67 -4.62 -37.53 29.02
C LYS A 67 -4.80 -37.85 30.49
N LEU A 68 -3.96 -37.29 31.35
CA LEU A 68 -4.07 -37.44 32.80
C LEU A 68 -5.35 -36.80 33.36
N LEU A 69 -5.73 -35.62 32.84
CA LEU A 69 -6.90 -34.87 33.30
C LEU A 69 -8.24 -35.44 32.78
N THR A 70 -8.21 -36.20 31.69
CA THR A 70 -9.41 -36.84 31.10
C THR A 70 -9.68 -38.24 31.64
N GLN A 71 -8.72 -38.84 32.36
CA GLN A 71 -8.85 -40.14 33.01
C GLN A 71 -9.26 -40.01 34.50
N PRO A 72 -9.88 -41.04 35.10
CA PRO A 72 -10.14 -41.04 36.54
C PRO A 72 -8.82 -41.03 37.30
N ASN A 73 -8.57 -39.96 38.05
CA ASN A 73 -7.39 -39.77 38.87
C ASN A 73 -7.79 -39.53 40.33
N ASN A 74 -6.82 -39.72 41.24
CA ASN A 74 -7.00 -39.49 42.68
C ASN A 74 -6.53 -38.09 43.08
N LEU A 75 -6.41 -37.15 42.13
CA LEU A 75 -5.95 -35.79 42.40
C LEU A 75 -7.07 -34.98 43.06
N ASP A 76 -6.68 -34.05 43.93
CA ASP A 76 -7.62 -33.12 44.53
C ASP A 76 -8.12 -32.10 43.49
N GLN A 77 -9.34 -31.61 43.69
CA GLN A 77 -9.99 -30.67 42.77
C GLN A 77 -9.21 -29.34 42.66
N GLY A 78 -8.46 -28.96 43.69
CA GLY A 78 -7.60 -27.77 43.70
C GLY A 78 -6.46 -27.90 42.69
N THR A 79 -5.69 -28.98 42.77
CA THR A 79 -4.62 -29.33 41.82
C THR A 79 -5.12 -29.39 40.38
N ILE A 80 -6.26 -30.05 40.12
CA ILE A 80 -6.87 -30.13 38.78
C ILE A 80 -7.23 -28.74 38.23
N THR A 81 -7.78 -27.87 39.08
CA THR A 81 -8.16 -26.52 38.69
C THR A 81 -6.94 -25.66 38.37
N THR A 82 -5.87 -25.78 39.17
CA THR A 82 -4.60 -25.06 38.95
C THR A 82 -3.95 -25.49 37.63
N LEU A 83 -3.93 -26.79 37.32
CA LEU A 83 -3.38 -27.29 36.06
C LEU A 83 -4.20 -26.77 34.86
N LEU A 84 -5.53 -26.92 34.89
CA LEU A 84 -6.41 -26.52 33.77
C LEU A 84 -6.37 -25.01 33.47
N LYS A 85 -6.30 -24.16 34.50
CA LYS A 85 -6.20 -22.71 34.30
C LYS A 85 -4.88 -22.27 33.66
N ASN A 86 -3.82 -23.04 33.84
CA ASN A 86 -2.48 -22.72 33.34
C ASN A 86 -2.06 -23.58 32.13
N LEU A 87 -3.02 -24.18 31.40
CA LEU A 87 -2.75 -24.94 30.17
C LEU A 87 -2.52 -24.02 28.96
N TYR A 88 -1.36 -23.36 28.90
CA TYR A 88 -0.98 -22.45 27.81
C TYR A 88 -0.32 -23.21 26.63
N PRO A 89 -0.99 -23.43 25.48
CA PRO A 89 -0.40 -24.15 24.35
C PRO A 89 0.59 -23.28 23.57
N VAL A 90 1.81 -23.79 23.36
CA VAL A 90 2.87 -23.10 22.58
C VAL A 90 2.71 -23.31 21.07
N GLU A 91 2.11 -24.43 20.69
CA GLU A 91 1.85 -24.83 19.30
C GLU A 91 0.34 -24.98 19.07
N GLY A 92 -0.05 -25.17 17.81
CA GLY A 92 -1.43 -25.44 17.46
C GLY A 92 -1.95 -26.71 18.14
N VAL A 93 -3.21 -26.70 18.59
CA VAL A 93 -3.77 -27.85 19.31
C VAL A 93 -4.31 -28.89 18.31
N PRO A 94 -3.79 -30.13 18.36
CA PRO A 94 -4.16 -31.17 17.41
C PRO A 94 -5.58 -31.68 17.62
N SER A 95 -6.22 -32.09 16.51
CA SER A 95 -7.59 -32.61 16.49
C SER A 95 -7.82 -33.80 17.43
N LYS A 96 -6.78 -34.61 17.69
CA LYS A 96 -6.83 -35.76 18.60
C LYS A 96 -7.16 -35.33 20.04
N LEU A 97 -6.56 -34.24 20.52
CA LEU A 97 -6.82 -33.72 21.86
C LEU A 97 -8.22 -33.15 22.00
N VAL A 98 -8.69 -32.45 20.97
CA VAL A 98 -10.08 -31.95 20.94
C VAL A 98 -11.06 -33.12 21.03
N THR A 99 -10.85 -34.21 20.28
CA THR A 99 -11.69 -35.41 20.39
C THR A 99 -11.63 -36.02 21.78
N GLN A 100 -10.45 -36.13 22.39
CA GLN A 100 -10.27 -36.72 23.71
C GLN A 100 -11.03 -35.93 24.80
N VAL A 101 -10.98 -34.61 24.75
CA VAL A 101 -11.73 -33.74 25.67
C VAL A 101 -13.24 -33.86 25.43
N VAL A 102 -13.70 -33.94 24.18
CA VAL A 102 -15.14 -34.12 23.88
C VAL A 102 -15.64 -35.49 24.33
N CYS A 103 -14.83 -36.55 24.20
CA CYS A 103 -15.19 -37.90 24.63
C CYS A 103 -15.29 -38.06 26.15
N CYS A 104 -14.59 -37.23 26.93
CA CYS A 104 -14.64 -37.28 28.39
C CYS A 104 -15.88 -36.59 28.99
N LEU A 105 -16.74 -35.99 28.18
CA LEU A 105 -18.00 -35.35 28.62
C LEU A 105 -19.07 -36.40 28.90
N GLY A 106 -19.82 -36.24 30.00
CA GLY A 106 -20.98 -37.08 30.31
C GLY A 106 -20.99 -37.67 31.73
N PRO A 107 -22.11 -38.28 32.14
CA PRO A 107 -22.36 -38.67 33.55
C PRO A 107 -21.79 -40.05 33.96
N SER A 108 -20.86 -40.65 33.22
CA SER A 108 -20.37 -42.00 33.56
C SER A 108 -19.35 -42.00 34.68
N LYS A 109 -19.33 -43.06 35.52
CA LYS A 109 -18.36 -43.24 36.63
C LYS A 109 -16.88 -43.25 36.20
N ASN A 110 -16.60 -43.55 34.93
CA ASN A 110 -15.24 -43.59 34.37
C ASN A 110 -14.78 -42.23 33.80
N LYS A 111 -15.59 -41.16 33.97
CA LYS A 111 -15.32 -39.81 33.44
C LYS A 111 -15.00 -38.85 34.59
N PRO A 112 -14.27 -37.75 34.32
CA PRO A 112 -13.91 -36.77 35.33
C PRO A 112 -15.14 -36.08 35.92
N ALA A 113 -14.99 -35.49 37.12
CA ALA A 113 -16.07 -34.79 37.80
C ALA A 113 -16.70 -33.68 36.91
N PRO A 114 -18.00 -33.36 37.06
CA PRO A 114 -18.67 -32.33 36.26
C PRO A 114 -17.99 -30.95 36.31
N ALA A 115 -17.39 -30.59 37.45
CA ALA A 115 -16.61 -29.36 37.61
C ALA A 115 -15.38 -29.32 36.68
N THR A 116 -14.68 -30.45 36.56
CA THR A 116 -13.52 -30.63 35.66
C THR A 116 -13.95 -30.63 34.19
N GLN A 117 -15.07 -31.28 33.86
CA GLN A 117 -15.65 -31.23 32.51
C GLN A 117 -16.02 -29.81 32.08
N ASN A 118 -16.56 -29.00 32.99
CA ASN A 118 -16.87 -27.59 32.73
C ASN A 118 -15.59 -26.77 32.47
N LEU A 119 -14.55 -26.94 33.28
CA LEU A 119 -13.25 -26.28 33.08
C LEU A 119 -12.60 -26.68 31.74
N LEU A 120 -12.67 -27.94 31.35
CA LEU A 120 -12.19 -28.42 30.06
C LEU A 120 -12.95 -27.80 28.88
N LEU A 121 -14.28 -27.68 28.97
CA LEU A 121 -15.06 -26.97 27.96
C LEU A 121 -14.72 -25.48 27.90
N ARG A 122 -14.51 -24.83 29.05
CA ARG A 122 -14.03 -23.44 29.10
C ARG A 122 -12.67 -23.30 28.44
N TRP A 123 -11.76 -24.24 28.66
CA TRP A 123 -10.46 -24.28 27.99
C TRP A 123 -10.61 -24.46 26.46
N LEU A 124 -11.48 -25.35 25.98
CA LEU A 124 -11.75 -25.49 24.54
C LEU A 124 -12.26 -24.20 23.89
N ILE A 125 -13.02 -23.39 24.63
CA ILE A 125 -13.48 -22.07 24.17
C ILE A 125 -12.30 -21.10 24.05
N LEU A 126 -11.43 -21.06 25.06
CA LEU A 126 -10.23 -20.20 25.07
C LEU A 126 -9.24 -20.58 23.95
N VAL A 127 -9.16 -21.87 23.63
CA VAL A 127 -8.20 -22.40 22.64
C VAL A 127 -8.78 -22.48 21.22
N TYR A 128 -10.04 -22.08 21.01
CA TYR A 128 -10.72 -22.22 19.73
C TYR A 128 -9.98 -21.56 18.54
N ASP A 129 -9.35 -20.41 18.77
CA ASP A 129 -8.58 -19.72 17.73
C ASP A 129 -7.25 -20.39 17.39
N PHE A 130 -6.77 -21.31 18.24
CA PHE A 130 -5.46 -21.96 18.15
C PHE A 130 -5.55 -23.45 17.73
N PHE A 131 -6.65 -23.90 17.12
CA PHE A 131 -6.78 -25.26 16.58
C PHE A 131 -6.16 -25.41 15.18
N ASP A 132 -5.52 -26.55 14.94
CA ASP A 132 -4.97 -26.93 13.62
C ASP A 132 -6.09 -27.10 12.57
N ASP A 133 -7.16 -27.82 12.92
CA ASP A 133 -8.35 -28.00 12.08
C ASP A 133 -9.60 -27.47 12.82
N ARG A 134 -9.93 -26.19 12.55
CA ARG A 134 -11.15 -25.57 13.08
C ARG A 134 -12.44 -26.26 12.60
N ALA A 135 -12.40 -26.99 11.48
CA ALA A 135 -13.56 -27.74 10.99
C ALA A 135 -13.81 -29.03 11.78
N HIS A 136 -12.83 -29.54 12.54
CA HIS A 136 -12.95 -30.77 13.31
C HIS A 136 -14.07 -30.71 14.37
N LEU A 137 -14.17 -29.59 15.10
CA LEU A 137 -15.26 -29.36 16.05
C LEU A 137 -16.64 -29.34 15.40
N SER A 138 -16.73 -28.87 14.14
CA SER A 138 -17.98 -28.93 13.38
C SER A 138 -18.44 -30.36 13.09
N LYS A 139 -17.50 -31.32 12.97
CA LYS A 139 -17.82 -32.76 12.81
C LYS A 139 -18.42 -33.34 14.09
N LEU A 140 -17.97 -32.86 15.26
CA LEU A 140 -18.45 -33.28 16.59
C LEU A 140 -19.71 -32.54 17.06
N TYR A 141 -20.28 -31.66 16.22
CA TYR A 141 -21.43 -30.83 16.56
C TYR A 141 -22.61 -31.63 17.12
N ALA A 142 -22.93 -32.77 16.52
CA ALA A 142 -24.06 -33.61 16.96
C ALA A 142 -23.86 -34.13 18.40
N VAL A 143 -22.64 -34.51 18.76
CA VAL A 143 -22.29 -35.02 20.08
C VAL A 143 -22.38 -33.90 21.12
N LEU A 144 -21.81 -32.73 20.82
CA LEU A 144 -21.88 -31.55 21.71
C LEU A 144 -23.32 -31.07 21.92
N PHE A 145 -24.15 -31.10 20.88
CA PHE A 145 -25.56 -30.73 20.96
C PHE A 145 -26.34 -31.67 21.89
N ASN A 146 -26.08 -32.97 21.84
CA ASN A 146 -26.74 -33.94 22.71
C ASN A 146 -26.38 -33.78 24.20
N TYR A 147 -25.23 -33.18 24.52
CA TYR A 147 -24.84 -32.91 25.91
C TYR A 147 -25.49 -31.66 26.51
N LEU A 148 -26.31 -30.91 25.76
CA LEU A 148 -27.05 -29.73 26.26
C LEU A 148 -28.06 -30.07 27.37
N ASP A 149 -28.51 -31.32 27.43
CA ASP A 149 -29.38 -31.83 28.49
C ASP A 149 -28.71 -31.75 29.88
N MET A 150 -27.37 -31.77 29.94
CA MET A 150 -26.62 -31.64 31.18
C MET A 150 -26.55 -30.18 31.64
N ILE A 151 -27.36 -29.83 32.65
CA ILE A 151 -27.45 -28.47 33.23
C ILE A 151 -26.07 -27.91 33.62
N SER A 152 -25.18 -28.73 34.19
CA SER A 152 -23.85 -28.32 34.65
C SER A 152 -22.87 -27.91 33.53
N LEU A 153 -23.09 -28.38 32.30
CA LEU A 153 -22.24 -28.11 31.13
C LEU A 153 -22.92 -27.19 30.11
N ARG A 154 -24.22 -26.94 30.26
CA ARG A 154 -25.05 -26.18 29.33
C ARG A 154 -24.46 -24.81 28.98
N LYS A 155 -24.02 -24.06 29.99
CA LYS A 155 -23.45 -22.71 29.79
C LYS A 155 -22.22 -22.68 28.86
N PRO A 156 -21.13 -23.42 29.13
CA PRO A 156 -19.99 -23.47 28.22
C PRO A 156 -20.31 -24.18 26.89
N LEU A 157 -21.20 -25.17 26.86
CA LEU A 157 -21.63 -25.82 25.61
C LEU A 157 -22.38 -24.86 24.69
N CYS A 158 -23.32 -24.06 25.20
CA CYS A 158 -24.02 -23.05 24.41
C CYS A 158 -23.06 -22.02 23.80
N HIS A 159 -22.05 -21.61 24.57
CA HIS A 159 -21.03 -20.69 24.08
C HIS A 159 -20.19 -21.33 22.97
N LEU A 160 -19.70 -22.56 23.17
CA LEU A 160 -18.94 -23.29 22.15
C LEU A 160 -19.78 -23.52 20.88
N LEU A 161 -21.04 -23.95 21.04
CA LEU A 161 -21.99 -24.16 19.95
C LEU A 161 -22.28 -22.87 19.18
N SER A 162 -22.30 -21.72 19.84
CA SER A 162 -22.48 -20.42 19.19
C SER A 162 -21.34 -20.06 18.22
N PHE A 163 -20.11 -20.54 18.48
CA PHE A 163 -18.97 -20.35 17.57
C PHE A 163 -18.96 -21.32 16.40
N ILE A 164 -19.36 -22.58 16.65
CA ILE A 164 -19.29 -23.65 15.64
C ILE A 164 -20.56 -23.80 14.82
N THR A 165 -21.65 -23.13 15.23
CA THR A 165 -22.92 -23.14 14.50
C THR A 165 -22.73 -22.52 13.11
N ARG A 166 -23.14 -23.29 12.10
CA ARG A 166 -23.17 -22.93 10.69
C ARG A 166 -24.46 -23.44 10.13
N ARG A 167 -24.84 -23.01 8.93
CA ARG A 167 -26.12 -23.39 8.32
C ARG A 167 -26.34 -24.91 8.24
N LYS A 168 -25.31 -25.69 7.92
CA LYS A 168 -25.37 -27.18 7.89
C LYS A 168 -25.81 -27.82 9.22
N HIS A 169 -25.63 -27.12 10.34
CA HIS A 169 -25.97 -27.59 11.67
C HIS A 169 -27.42 -27.28 12.07
N VAL A 170 -28.04 -26.28 11.43
CA VAL A 170 -29.40 -25.81 11.72
C VAL A 170 -30.40 -26.70 10.99
N LYS A 171 -30.84 -27.76 11.66
CA LYS A 171 -31.84 -28.71 11.14
C LYS A 171 -33.14 -28.60 11.95
N PRO A 172 -34.32 -28.83 11.35
CA PRO A 172 -35.62 -28.66 12.02
C PRO A 172 -35.73 -29.39 13.37
N PHE A 173 -35.26 -30.64 13.46
CA PHE A 173 -35.31 -31.41 14.72
C PHE A 173 -34.44 -30.80 15.85
N ARG A 174 -33.34 -30.11 15.52
CA ARG A 174 -32.49 -29.43 16.52
C ARG A 174 -33.11 -28.13 16.98
N ILE A 175 -33.82 -27.42 16.09
CA ILE A 175 -34.59 -26.23 16.47
C ILE A 175 -35.67 -26.63 17.47
N GLN A 176 -36.39 -27.72 17.20
CA GLN A 176 -37.41 -28.24 18.10
C GLN A 176 -36.82 -28.65 19.46
N ALA A 177 -35.75 -29.44 19.47
CA ALA A 177 -35.08 -29.84 20.72
C ALA A 177 -34.56 -28.64 21.53
N LEU A 178 -34.01 -27.61 20.86
CA LEU A 178 -33.55 -26.39 21.52
C LEU A 178 -34.72 -25.56 22.08
N MET A 179 -35.86 -25.50 21.39
CA MET A 179 -37.08 -24.87 21.89
C MET A 179 -37.62 -25.59 23.12
N GLU A 180 -37.66 -26.92 23.11
CA GLU A 180 -38.08 -27.74 24.25
C GLU A 180 -37.16 -27.49 25.46
N LEU A 181 -35.84 -27.41 25.26
CA LEU A 181 -34.89 -27.06 26.32
C LEU A 181 -35.10 -25.65 26.90
N VAL A 182 -35.41 -24.66 26.06
CA VAL A 182 -35.72 -23.29 26.51
C VAL A 182 -37.00 -23.27 27.33
N VAL A 183 -38.05 -23.97 26.88
CA VAL A 183 -39.33 -24.08 27.60
C VAL A 183 -39.14 -24.78 28.95
N ASN A 184 -38.40 -25.90 28.98
CA ASN A 184 -38.11 -26.66 30.20
C ASN A 184 -37.26 -25.88 31.22
N SER A 185 -36.48 -24.90 30.76
CA SER A 185 -35.67 -24.01 31.62
C SER A 185 -36.43 -22.79 32.15
N GLY A 186 -37.71 -22.62 31.79
CA GLY A 186 -38.52 -21.48 32.22
C GLY A 186 -38.10 -20.13 31.63
N GLY A 187 -37.24 -20.12 30.60
CA GLY A 187 -36.80 -18.88 29.93
C GLY A 187 -35.71 -18.09 30.67
N GLU A 188 -35.20 -18.58 31.81
CA GLU A 188 -34.17 -17.88 32.58
C GLU A 188 -32.73 -18.12 32.07
N ASP A 189 -32.51 -19.19 31.30
CA ASP A 189 -31.20 -19.53 30.71
C ASP A 189 -30.87 -18.64 29.50
N LYS A 190 -30.27 -17.47 29.78
CA LYS A 190 -29.85 -16.47 28.77
C LYS A 190 -28.91 -17.05 27.70
N GLU A 191 -28.11 -18.04 28.04
CA GLU A 191 -27.17 -18.70 27.13
C GLU A 191 -27.87 -19.57 26.07
N LEU A 192 -28.96 -20.25 26.43
CA LEU A 192 -29.80 -20.99 25.47
C LEU A 192 -30.54 -20.04 24.52
N LEU A 193 -31.07 -18.93 25.05
CA LEU A 193 -31.68 -17.88 24.25
C LEU A 193 -30.68 -17.27 23.25
N THR A 194 -29.42 -17.14 23.65
CA THR A 194 -28.36 -16.64 22.76
C THR A 194 -28.02 -17.63 21.65
N LEU A 195 -27.95 -18.94 21.95
CA LEU A 195 -27.81 -19.97 20.92
C LEU A 195 -29.02 -19.99 19.97
N MET A 196 -30.23 -19.82 20.49
CA MET A 196 -31.45 -19.72 19.67
C MET A 196 -31.42 -18.51 18.73
N LYS A 197 -30.90 -17.36 19.17
CA LYS A 197 -30.68 -16.18 18.31
C LYS A 197 -29.70 -16.48 17.17
N VAL A 198 -28.63 -17.23 17.44
CA VAL A 198 -27.69 -17.65 16.37
C VAL A 198 -28.39 -18.56 15.36
N PHE A 199 -29.23 -19.49 15.80
CA PHE A 199 -30.06 -20.31 14.91
C PHE A 199 -31.06 -19.46 14.10
N LYS A 200 -31.65 -18.43 14.72
CA LYS A 200 -32.55 -17.47 14.05
C LYS A 200 -31.87 -16.68 12.94
N ASN A 201 -30.59 -16.32 13.07
CA ASN A 201 -29.83 -15.66 12.01
C ASN A 201 -29.74 -16.51 10.72
N TYR A 202 -29.74 -17.85 10.85
CA TYR A 202 -29.67 -18.76 9.71
C TYR A 202 -31.05 -19.19 9.18
N CYS A 203 -32.11 -19.16 10.01
CA CYS A 203 -33.49 -19.49 9.65
C CYS A 203 -34.50 -18.51 10.31
N PRO A 204 -34.70 -17.31 9.76
CA PRO A 204 -35.61 -16.32 10.34
C PRO A 204 -37.10 -16.73 10.26
N ASP A 205 -37.46 -17.53 9.25
CA ASP A 205 -38.87 -17.86 8.92
C ASP A 205 -39.51 -18.90 9.88
N VAL A 206 -38.72 -19.72 10.57
CA VAL A 206 -39.22 -20.78 11.49
C VAL A 206 -39.36 -20.29 12.94
N LEU A 207 -38.61 -19.24 13.31
CA LEU A 207 -38.52 -18.70 14.67
C LEU A 207 -39.29 -17.37 14.77
N VAL A 208 -40.59 -17.45 14.49
CA VAL A 208 -41.56 -16.36 14.65
C VAL A 208 -42.07 -16.38 16.09
N GLY A 209 -41.50 -15.52 16.93
CA GLY A 209 -41.88 -15.34 18.33
C GLY A 209 -40.92 -14.38 19.02
N ASP A 210 -41.47 -13.39 19.72
CA ASP A 210 -40.69 -12.44 20.50
C ASP A 210 -40.22 -13.13 21.79
N LEU A 211 -38.99 -13.66 21.75
CA LEU A 211 -38.32 -14.26 22.90
C LEU A 211 -37.93 -13.15 23.89
N GLY A 212 -38.90 -12.70 24.68
CA GLY A 212 -38.71 -11.95 25.93
C GLY A 212 -37.72 -10.79 25.89
N GLY A 213 -38.23 -9.58 25.63
CA GLY A 213 -37.74 -8.28 26.11
C GLY A 213 -36.26 -8.13 26.47
N ALA A 214 -35.40 -7.91 25.48
CA ALA A 214 -34.21 -7.06 25.62
C ALA A 214 -33.72 -6.68 24.21
N GLY A 215 -34.01 -5.45 23.78
CA GLY A 215 -33.64 -4.94 22.47
C GLY A 215 -32.16 -5.09 22.16
N ARG A 216 -31.84 -5.35 20.87
CA ARG A 216 -30.55 -5.17 20.13
C ARG A 216 -29.22 -5.25 20.91
N LYS A 217 -29.13 -5.92 22.05
CA LYS A 217 -27.88 -6.14 22.78
C LYS A 217 -27.22 -7.38 22.21
N ALA A 218 -25.96 -7.20 21.80
CA ALA A 218 -25.08 -8.20 21.20
C ALA A 218 -25.14 -9.56 21.94
N LEU A 219 -24.80 -10.62 21.20
CA LEU A 219 -24.62 -11.99 21.70
C LEU A 219 -23.95 -11.95 23.09
N PHE A 220 -24.65 -12.41 24.13
CA PHE A 220 -24.31 -12.15 25.55
C PHE A 220 -23.17 -13.02 26.09
N PHE A 221 -22.37 -13.64 25.21
CA PHE A 221 -21.23 -14.42 25.63
C PHE A 221 -20.02 -13.50 25.84
N LYS A 222 -19.74 -13.17 27.12
CA LYS A 222 -18.48 -12.53 27.48
C LYS A 222 -17.35 -13.54 27.30
N HIS A 223 -16.25 -13.12 26.65
CA HIS A 223 -15.05 -13.94 26.52
C HIS A 223 -14.61 -14.40 27.93
N PRO A 224 -14.37 -15.71 28.18
CA PRO A 224 -14.25 -16.23 29.54
C PRO A 224 -13.02 -15.68 30.27
N ASP A 225 -11.96 -15.33 29.53
CA ASP A 225 -10.75 -14.69 30.05
C ASP A 225 -9.90 -14.08 28.91
N PRO A 226 -9.95 -12.76 28.66
CA PRO A 226 -9.17 -12.12 27.61
C PRO A 226 -7.68 -11.99 27.97
N GLU A 227 -7.33 -11.86 29.26
CA GLU A 227 -5.94 -11.75 29.72
C GLU A 227 -5.18 -13.04 29.44
N TRP A 228 -5.82 -14.18 29.73
CA TRP A 228 -5.28 -15.50 29.41
C TRP A 228 -4.97 -15.67 27.91
N THR A 229 -5.88 -15.20 27.04
CA THR A 229 -5.75 -15.36 25.58
C THR A 229 -4.67 -14.46 25.00
N ASN A 230 -4.53 -13.25 25.54
CA ASN A 230 -3.44 -12.35 25.20
C ASN A 230 -2.08 -12.93 25.61
N HIS A 231 -2.01 -13.58 26.77
CA HIS A 231 -0.78 -14.26 27.24
C HIS A 231 -0.38 -15.44 26.33
N VAL A 232 -1.33 -16.31 25.96
CA VAL A 232 -1.06 -17.39 24.97
C VAL A 232 -0.57 -16.82 23.65
N ARG A 233 -1.20 -15.75 23.17
CA ARG A 233 -0.81 -15.11 21.91
C ARG A 233 0.62 -14.59 21.97
N ALA A 234 1.00 -13.91 23.06
CA ALA A 234 2.37 -13.44 23.27
C ALA A 234 3.39 -14.59 23.31
N LEU A 235 3.05 -15.71 23.94
CA LEU A 235 3.90 -16.92 23.97
C LEU A 235 4.04 -17.55 22.58
N GLN A 236 2.95 -17.64 21.80
CA GLN A 236 2.97 -18.16 20.44
C GLN A 236 3.72 -17.24 19.47
N ASP A 237 3.55 -15.92 19.59
CA ASP A 237 4.27 -14.93 18.77
C ASP A 237 5.77 -15.01 19.07
N SER A 238 6.15 -15.08 20.35
CA SER A 238 7.56 -15.27 20.75
C SER A 238 8.15 -16.58 20.23
N ASN A 239 7.37 -17.67 20.19
CA ASN A 239 7.80 -18.94 19.63
C ASN A 239 7.84 -18.91 18.08
N ALA A 240 6.88 -18.24 17.45
CA ALA A 240 6.81 -18.08 16.01
C ALA A 240 7.93 -17.17 15.48
N GLU A 241 8.35 -16.14 16.22
CA GLU A 241 9.52 -15.32 15.91
C GLU A 241 10.81 -16.17 15.91
N ARG A 242 11.00 -17.00 16.94
CA ARG A 242 12.12 -17.97 17.00
C ARG A 242 12.12 -18.96 15.82
N LEU A 243 10.95 -19.39 15.37
CA LEU A 243 10.79 -20.28 14.21
C LEU A 243 10.93 -19.54 12.87
N ARG A 244 10.51 -18.27 12.78
CA ARG A 244 10.59 -17.41 11.58
C ARG A 244 12.00 -16.94 11.28
N GLU A 245 12.86 -16.77 12.29
CA GLU A 245 14.31 -16.60 12.07
C GLU A 245 14.93 -17.81 11.37
N THR A 246 14.26 -18.97 11.41
CA THR A 246 14.74 -20.22 10.79
C THR A 246 14.05 -20.55 9.46
N GLN A 247 12.87 -19.98 9.14
CA GLN A 247 12.14 -20.26 7.90
C GLN A 247 11.42 -19.03 7.32
N SER A 248 11.76 -18.66 6.08
CA SER A 248 11.21 -17.50 5.38
C SER A 248 9.70 -17.66 5.08
N SER A 249 8.94 -16.65 5.50
CA SER A 249 7.72 -16.09 4.91
C SER A 249 6.61 -17.06 4.44
N ARG A 250 5.58 -17.24 5.27
CA ARG A 250 4.22 -17.59 4.83
C ARG A 250 3.24 -16.53 5.32
N PHE A 251 2.61 -15.86 4.37
CA PHE A 251 1.58 -14.83 4.57
C PHE A 251 0.27 -15.48 5.06
N GLN A 252 -0.28 -15.01 6.18
CA GLN A 252 -1.64 -15.37 6.60
C GLN A 252 -2.41 -14.10 6.93
N VAL A 253 -3.41 -13.79 6.11
CA VAL A 253 -4.31 -12.66 6.30
C VAL A 253 -5.31 -13.03 7.40
N VAL A 254 -5.11 -12.47 8.59
CA VAL A 254 -6.08 -12.57 9.69
C VAL A 254 -7.24 -11.62 9.39
N LEU A 255 -8.40 -12.20 9.06
CA LEU A 255 -9.65 -11.45 8.94
C LEU A 255 -10.04 -10.93 10.33
N ARG A 256 -9.72 -9.67 10.63
CA ARG A 256 -10.13 -9.00 11.87
C ARG A 256 -11.64 -8.78 11.83
N GLY A 257 -12.37 -9.57 12.60
CA GLY A 257 -13.81 -9.40 12.81
C GLY A 257 -14.12 -8.38 13.90
N THR A 258 -15.12 -7.54 13.61
CA THR A 258 -15.97 -6.78 14.56
C THR A 258 -15.34 -5.58 15.28
N THR A 259 -15.00 -4.54 14.53
CA THR A 259 -14.97 -3.16 15.05
C THR A 259 -16.38 -2.55 14.99
N LYS A 260 -16.66 -1.65 15.94
CA LYS A 260 -17.96 -0.97 16.10
C LYS A 260 -18.40 -0.32 14.78
N ARG A 261 -19.66 -0.59 14.37
CA ARG A 261 -20.26 -0.05 13.15
C ARG A 261 -20.24 1.48 13.18
N SER A 262 -19.49 2.09 12.26
CA SER A 262 -19.59 3.52 11.95
C SER A 262 -20.89 3.80 11.19
N LYS A 263 -21.46 5.01 11.31
CA LYS A 263 -22.63 5.44 10.51
C LYS A 263 -22.40 5.24 9.00
N MET A 264 -21.15 5.24 8.54
CA MET A 264 -20.74 5.02 7.15
C MET A 264 -20.99 3.58 6.64
N GLU A 265 -20.97 2.57 7.53
CA GLU A 265 -21.28 1.16 7.19
C GLU A 265 -22.79 0.92 6.96
N VAL A 266 -23.63 1.95 7.09
CA VAL A 266 -25.08 1.88 6.79
C VAL A 266 -25.33 2.00 5.28
N LEU A 267 -24.49 2.76 4.55
CA LEU A 267 -24.61 2.96 3.11
C LEU A 267 -24.10 1.74 2.31
N VAL A 268 -22.96 1.19 2.73
CA VAL A 268 -22.39 -0.05 2.16
C VAL A 268 -22.31 -1.09 3.26
N PRO A 269 -23.27 -2.03 3.35
CA PRO A 269 -23.23 -3.06 4.36
C PRO A 269 -22.15 -4.09 4.08
N SER A 270 -21.74 -4.81 5.12
CA SER A 270 -20.86 -5.98 4.98
C SER A 270 -21.45 -7.02 4.03
N VAL A 271 -20.60 -7.72 3.27
CA VAL A 271 -21.00 -8.80 2.36
C VAL A 271 -21.84 -9.83 3.11
N GLN A 272 -23.12 -9.91 2.73
CA GLN A 272 -24.09 -10.84 3.30
C GLN A 272 -24.91 -11.52 2.22
N THR A 273 -24.89 -12.85 2.21
CA THR A 273 -25.75 -13.69 1.37
C THR A 273 -26.82 -14.36 2.23
N SER A 274 -28.09 -14.12 1.93
CA SER A 274 -29.20 -14.88 2.51
C SER A 274 -29.63 -15.96 1.53
N ARG A 275 -29.99 -17.15 2.04
CA ARG A 275 -30.57 -18.25 1.25
C ARG A 275 -29.68 -18.92 0.19
N VAL A 276 -28.39 -19.13 0.49
CA VAL A 276 -27.52 -20.09 -0.25
C VAL A 276 -28.17 -21.48 -0.45
N SER A 277 -28.26 -21.95 -1.69
CA SER A 277 -28.69 -23.31 -2.04
C SER A 277 -27.70 -24.35 -1.51
N TYR A 278 -28.14 -25.59 -1.24
CA TYR A 278 -27.31 -26.65 -0.66
C TYR A 278 -26.02 -26.96 -1.46
N ASN A 279 -26.01 -26.67 -2.76
CA ASN A 279 -24.87 -26.89 -3.65
C ASN A 279 -23.99 -25.65 -3.86
N HIS A 280 -24.40 -24.50 -3.34
CA HIS A 280 -23.72 -23.23 -3.51
C HIS A 280 -23.01 -22.79 -2.23
N THR A 281 -22.10 -21.84 -2.36
CA THR A 281 -21.24 -21.33 -1.28
C THR A 281 -21.36 -19.82 -1.24
N SER A 282 -21.41 -19.23 -0.04
CA SER A 282 -21.32 -17.78 0.10
C SER A 282 -19.88 -17.30 0.05
N LEU A 283 -19.68 -16.04 -0.34
CA LEU A 283 -18.36 -15.39 -0.27
C LEU A 283 -17.81 -15.34 1.16
N GLU A 284 -18.68 -15.26 2.18
CA GLU A 284 -18.32 -15.24 3.60
C GLU A 284 -17.75 -16.57 4.12
N GLU A 285 -18.06 -17.68 3.45
CA GLU A 285 -17.64 -19.02 3.85
C GLU A 285 -16.26 -19.39 3.29
N ILE A 286 -15.70 -18.57 2.41
CA ILE A 286 -14.43 -18.84 1.73
C ILE A 286 -13.27 -18.51 2.67
N ARG A 287 -12.44 -19.52 2.96
CA ARG A 287 -11.33 -19.43 3.93
C ARG A 287 -9.94 -19.55 3.30
N GLY A 288 -9.85 -19.75 1.99
CA GLY A 288 -8.58 -19.92 1.26
C GLY A 288 -8.75 -19.84 -0.26
N ILE A 289 -7.63 -19.74 -0.96
CA ILE A 289 -7.58 -19.59 -2.43
C ILE A 289 -8.04 -20.89 -3.12
N ASP A 290 -7.58 -22.05 -2.66
CA ASP A 290 -7.97 -23.34 -3.25
C ASP A 290 -9.48 -23.54 -3.16
N HIS A 291 -10.07 -23.19 -2.01
CA HIS A 291 -11.52 -23.24 -1.80
C HIS A 291 -12.29 -22.23 -2.67
N PHE A 292 -11.69 -21.06 -2.97
CA PHE A 292 -12.29 -20.08 -3.87
C PHE A 292 -12.32 -20.60 -5.31
N VAL A 293 -11.21 -21.16 -5.80
CA VAL A 293 -11.08 -21.65 -7.17
C VAL A 293 -11.97 -22.88 -7.41
N GLU A 294 -12.01 -23.83 -6.47
CA GLU A 294 -12.86 -25.04 -6.58
C GLU A 294 -14.37 -24.73 -6.62
N ARG A 295 -14.77 -23.59 -6.04
CA ARG A 295 -16.18 -23.21 -5.88
C ARG A 295 -16.57 -22.01 -6.73
N LEU A 296 -15.71 -21.53 -7.62
CA LEU A 296 -15.88 -20.30 -8.40
C LEU A 296 -17.27 -20.23 -9.09
N GLU A 297 -17.70 -21.31 -9.73
CA GLU A 297 -18.99 -21.38 -10.45
C GLU A 297 -20.21 -21.56 -9.52
N LYS A 298 -19.98 -21.92 -8.27
CA LYS A 298 -21.02 -22.24 -7.27
C LYS A 298 -21.15 -21.15 -6.20
N ILE A 299 -20.58 -19.97 -6.44
CA ILE A 299 -20.72 -18.84 -5.52
C ILE A 299 -22.05 -18.14 -5.76
N GLU A 300 -22.84 -18.00 -4.70
CA GLU A 300 -24.08 -17.20 -4.78
C GLU A 300 -23.82 -15.72 -4.50
N LEU A 301 -24.55 -14.87 -5.22
CA LEU A 301 -24.40 -13.42 -5.15
C LEU A 301 -24.92 -12.86 -3.82
N PRO A 302 -24.25 -11.87 -3.23
CA PRO A 302 -24.73 -11.16 -2.05
C PRO A 302 -26.12 -10.54 -2.23
N ASN A 303 -26.83 -10.39 -1.12
CA ASN A 303 -28.14 -9.74 -1.09
C ASN A 303 -28.03 -8.28 -1.53
N GLN A 304 -27.00 -7.58 -1.05
CA GLN A 304 -26.70 -6.22 -1.46
C GLN A 304 -25.42 -6.21 -2.28
N ILE A 305 -25.53 -5.97 -3.58
CA ILE A 305 -24.39 -6.09 -4.49
C ILE A 305 -23.32 -5.02 -4.23
N VAL A 306 -23.69 -3.87 -3.68
CA VAL A 306 -22.76 -2.78 -3.33
C VAL A 306 -21.72 -3.17 -2.28
N SER A 307 -22.06 -4.13 -1.41
CA SER A 307 -21.10 -4.72 -0.46
C SER A 307 -19.88 -5.33 -1.16
N THR A 308 -20.02 -5.73 -2.43
CA THR A 308 -18.93 -6.31 -3.23
C THR A 308 -17.90 -5.28 -3.67
N ILE A 309 -18.26 -3.99 -3.76
CA ILE A 309 -17.30 -2.91 -4.02
C ILE A 309 -16.39 -2.72 -2.81
N GLY A 310 -16.90 -2.89 -1.58
CA GLY A 310 -16.10 -2.72 -0.37
C GLY A 310 -15.22 -3.92 0.02
N ASP A 311 -15.41 -5.09 -0.58
CA ASP A 311 -14.71 -6.32 -0.20
C ASP A 311 -13.78 -6.84 -1.30
N ASN A 312 -12.49 -6.95 -0.99
CA ASN A 312 -11.45 -7.36 -1.95
C ASN A 312 -11.67 -8.75 -2.56
N LEU A 313 -12.28 -9.70 -1.84
CA LEU A 313 -12.55 -11.04 -2.37
C LEU A 313 -13.74 -10.99 -3.33
N ALA A 314 -14.77 -10.22 -2.98
CA ALA A 314 -15.93 -10.01 -3.82
C ALA A 314 -15.60 -9.25 -5.11
N GLN A 315 -14.74 -8.23 -5.06
CA GLN A 315 -14.23 -7.54 -6.25
C GLN A 315 -13.53 -8.52 -7.22
N LYS A 316 -12.66 -9.39 -6.70
CA LYS A 316 -11.97 -10.44 -7.47
C LYS A 316 -12.96 -11.40 -8.12
N TYR A 317 -13.99 -11.81 -7.39
CA TYR A 317 -15.05 -12.65 -7.92
C TYR A 317 -15.80 -11.98 -9.09
N LEU A 318 -16.20 -10.72 -8.93
CA LEU A 318 -16.88 -9.97 -10.00
C LEU A 318 -16.01 -9.80 -11.23
N PHE A 319 -14.72 -9.51 -11.06
CA PHE A 319 -13.78 -9.34 -12.16
C PHE A 319 -13.53 -10.64 -12.95
N LEU A 320 -13.37 -11.77 -12.24
CA LEU A 320 -13.06 -13.06 -12.87
C LEU A 320 -14.26 -13.73 -13.52
N VAL A 321 -15.42 -13.73 -12.84
CA VAL A 321 -16.62 -14.48 -13.29
C VAL A 321 -17.52 -13.62 -14.16
N GLN A 322 -17.47 -12.29 -14.01
CA GLN A 322 -18.31 -11.31 -14.70
C GLN A 322 -19.80 -11.72 -14.76
N PRO A 323 -20.45 -12.00 -13.62
CA PRO A 323 -21.85 -12.38 -13.64
C PRO A 323 -22.72 -11.20 -14.07
N GLU A 324 -23.31 -11.30 -15.26
CA GLU A 324 -24.25 -10.32 -15.84
C GLU A 324 -25.33 -9.81 -14.86
N PRO A 325 -26.03 -10.66 -14.07
CA PRO A 325 -27.02 -10.15 -13.13
C PRO A 325 -26.42 -9.32 -11.99
N ALA A 326 -25.16 -9.56 -11.62
CA ALA A 326 -24.47 -8.75 -10.62
C ALA A 326 -24.10 -7.38 -11.17
N LYS A 327 -23.58 -7.34 -12.40
CA LYS A 327 -23.24 -6.09 -13.09
C LYS A 327 -24.46 -5.18 -13.23
N ARG A 328 -25.59 -5.71 -13.73
CA ARG A 328 -26.85 -4.95 -13.85
C ARG A 328 -27.35 -4.42 -12.52
N ARG A 329 -27.38 -5.27 -11.48
CA ARG A 329 -27.83 -4.86 -10.14
C ARG A 329 -26.93 -3.78 -9.55
N LEU A 330 -25.63 -3.82 -9.86
CA LEU A 330 -24.69 -2.81 -9.40
C LEU A 330 -24.92 -1.49 -10.15
N ASP A 331 -25.07 -1.54 -11.46
CA ASP A 331 -25.38 -0.37 -12.30
C ASP A 331 -26.70 0.28 -11.89
N ASP A 332 -27.75 -0.50 -11.65
CA ASP A 332 -29.06 0.01 -11.22
C ASP A 332 -28.98 0.71 -9.85
N TRP A 333 -28.23 0.13 -8.91
CA TRP A 333 -28.01 0.77 -7.61
C TRP A 333 -27.21 2.06 -7.74
N LEU A 334 -26.11 2.05 -8.52
CA LEU A 334 -25.28 3.24 -8.73
C LEU A 334 -26.08 4.37 -9.40
N ARG A 335 -26.92 4.04 -10.39
CA ARG A 335 -27.83 5.01 -11.02
C ARG A 335 -28.76 5.64 -10.00
N SER A 336 -29.43 4.83 -9.17
CA SER A 336 -30.35 5.33 -8.14
C SER A 336 -29.63 6.21 -7.13
N PHE A 337 -28.46 5.79 -6.65
CA PHE A 337 -27.67 6.57 -5.69
C PHE A 337 -27.24 7.93 -6.28
N PHE A 338 -26.74 7.93 -7.52
CA PHE A 338 -26.30 9.16 -8.17
C PHE A 338 -27.46 10.07 -8.57
N SER A 339 -28.62 9.55 -8.97
CA SER A 339 -29.79 10.37 -9.27
C SER A 339 -30.29 11.10 -8.03
N ASP A 340 -30.34 10.43 -6.88
CA ASP A 340 -30.79 11.03 -5.63
C ASP A 340 -29.89 12.21 -5.22
N HIS A 341 -28.58 12.09 -5.44
CA HIS A 341 -27.61 13.15 -5.18
C HIS A 341 -27.66 14.31 -6.21
N LEU A 342 -27.97 14.04 -7.47
CA LEU A 342 -28.13 15.08 -8.51
C LEU A 342 -29.43 15.89 -8.31
N GLU A 343 -30.51 15.25 -7.86
CA GLU A 343 -31.81 15.90 -7.62
C GLU A 343 -31.83 16.76 -6.35
N SER A 344 -30.99 16.41 -5.36
CA SER A 344 -30.93 17.10 -4.06
C SER A 344 -30.05 18.38 -4.04
N GLY A 345 -29.48 18.79 -5.18
CA GLY A 345 -28.42 19.81 -5.32
C GLY A 345 -28.79 21.27 -5.03
N GLY A 346 -29.72 21.55 -4.12
CA GLY A 346 -30.11 22.91 -3.70
C GLY A 346 -29.49 23.38 -2.37
N ASP A 347 -29.24 22.47 -1.43
CA ASP A 347 -28.57 22.72 -0.14
C ASP A 347 -27.70 21.49 0.16
N SER A 348 -26.38 21.61 -0.05
CA SER A 348 -25.45 20.53 0.24
C SER A 348 -25.24 20.41 1.75
N ASP A 349 -26.03 19.57 2.40
CA ASP A 349 -25.75 19.14 3.78
C ASP A 349 -24.38 18.43 3.81
N ASP A 350 -23.56 18.72 4.83
CA ASP A 350 -22.24 18.08 5.03
C ASP A 350 -22.33 16.53 4.98
N GLU A 351 -23.44 15.96 5.46
CA GLU A 351 -23.70 14.51 5.44
C GLU A 351 -23.84 13.94 4.01
N GLN A 352 -24.35 14.73 3.05
CA GLN A 352 -24.47 14.31 1.65
C GLN A 352 -23.10 14.32 0.95
N VAL A 353 -22.25 15.29 1.27
CA VAL A 353 -20.89 15.37 0.73
C VAL A 353 -20.02 14.22 1.25
N GLU A 354 -20.13 13.91 2.55
CA GLU A 354 -19.42 12.78 3.17
C GLU A 354 -19.87 11.42 2.60
N SER A 355 -21.18 11.22 2.42
CA SER A 355 -21.73 9.97 1.87
C SER A 355 -21.34 9.75 0.41
N LEU A 356 -21.40 10.80 -0.41
CA LEU A 356 -20.90 10.76 -1.79
C LEU A 356 -19.39 10.48 -1.79
N GLY A 357 -18.62 11.15 -0.94
CA GLY A 357 -17.17 10.96 -0.82
C GLY A 357 -16.78 9.53 -0.46
N TYR A 358 -17.52 8.91 0.46
CA TYR A 358 -17.31 7.51 0.83
C TYR A 358 -17.56 6.56 -0.34
N VAL A 359 -18.69 6.70 -1.06
CA VAL A 359 -18.99 5.84 -2.22
C VAL A 359 -17.98 6.08 -3.35
N LEU A 360 -17.60 7.32 -3.64
CA LEU A 360 -16.57 7.64 -4.62
C LEU A 360 -15.21 7.02 -4.23
N SER A 361 -14.85 6.99 -2.95
CA SER A 361 -13.61 6.35 -2.49
C SER A 361 -13.60 4.84 -2.75
N LEU A 362 -14.71 4.16 -2.49
CA LEU A 362 -14.87 2.73 -2.79
C LEU A 362 -14.84 2.47 -4.31
N LEU A 363 -15.44 3.36 -5.10
CA LEU A 363 -15.41 3.30 -6.55
C LEU A 363 -14.02 3.53 -7.11
N VAL A 364 -13.22 4.43 -6.52
CA VAL A 364 -11.81 4.62 -6.90
C VAL A 364 -11.05 3.32 -6.74
N ASP A 365 -11.19 2.62 -5.61
CA ASP A 365 -10.52 1.34 -5.38
C ASP A 365 -11.01 0.26 -6.34
N TYR A 366 -12.32 0.21 -6.59
CA TYR A 366 -12.92 -0.71 -7.56
C TYR A 366 -12.41 -0.47 -8.99
N VAL A 367 -12.45 0.78 -9.47
CA VAL A 367 -11.98 1.17 -10.81
C VAL A 367 -10.46 0.98 -10.94
N ARG A 368 -9.69 1.25 -9.87
CA ARG A 368 -8.26 0.93 -9.85
C ARG A 368 -7.99 -0.55 -9.96
N TYR A 369 -8.88 -1.40 -9.45
CA TYR A 369 -8.75 -2.84 -9.56
C TYR A 369 -9.18 -3.34 -10.95
N THR A 370 -10.34 -2.92 -11.45
CA THR A 370 -10.90 -3.35 -12.75
C THR A 370 -10.24 -2.70 -13.96
N LYS A 371 -9.60 -1.52 -13.76
CA LYS A 371 -9.02 -0.65 -14.80
C LYS A 371 -10.05 -0.06 -15.78
N GLU A 372 -11.33 -0.19 -15.48
CA GLU A 372 -12.46 0.26 -16.30
C GLU A 372 -13.44 1.04 -15.45
N ILE A 373 -13.85 2.21 -15.93
CA ILE A 373 -14.90 3.01 -15.30
C ILE A 373 -16.29 2.51 -15.72
N PRO A 374 -17.21 2.23 -14.78
CA PRO A 374 -18.59 1.88 -15.13
C PRO A 374 -19.30 3.01 -15.87
N ASP A 375 -20.09 2.69 -16.90
CA ASP A 375 -20.82 3.67 -17.73
C ASP A 375 -21.75 4.57 -16.89
N THR A 376 -22.29 4.01 -15.81
CA THR A 376 -23.14 4.71 -14.84
C THR A 376 -22.38 5.82 -14.12
N VAL A 377 -21.16 5.53 -13.66
CA VAL A 377 -20.25 6.51 -13.04
C VAL A 377 -19.81 7.54 -14.07
N ALA A 378 -19.46 7.12 -15.29
CA ALA A 378 -19.06 8.04 -16.35
C ALA A 378 -20.19 9.02 -16.71
N SER A 379 -21.42 8.52 -16.81
CA SER A 379 -22.62 9.34 -17.09
C SER A 379 -22.89 10.33 -15.96
N PHE A 380 -22.78 9.88 -14.70
CA PHE A 380 -22.89 10.76 -13.54
C PHE A 380 -21.85 11.88 -13.57
N LEU A 381 -20.58 11.57 -13.83
CA LEU A 381 -19.50 12.56 -13.90
C LEU A 381 -19.76 13.61 -14.99
N LYS A 382 -20.28 13.21 -16.17
CA LYS A 382 -20.67 14.14 -17.24
C LYS A 382 -21.71 15.16 -16.79
N SER A 383 -22.69 14.74 -15.99
CA SER A 383 -23.72 15.62 -15.45
C SER A 383 -23.28 16.41 -14.22
N TYR A 384 -22.39 15.86 -13.40
CA TYR A 384 -22.02 16.42 -12.10
C TYR A 384 -20.91 17.47 -12.21
N ILE A 385 -19.87 17.24 -13.03
CA ILE A 385 -18.72 18.16 -13.13
C ILE A 385 -19.13 19.60 -13.51
N PRO A 386 -20.08 19.85 -14.43
CA PRO A 386 -20.50 21.21 -14.78
C PRO A 386 -21.11 22.02 -13.61
N VAL A 387 -21.69 21.35 -12.62
CA VAL A 387 -22.32 21.98 -11.44
C VAL A 387 -21.46 21.85 -10.17
N TRP A 388 -20.29 21.21 -10.29
CA TRP A 388 -19.40 20.92 -9.18
C TRP A 388 -18.62 22.17 -8.74
N ASN A 389 -18.47 22.34 -7.42
CA ASN A 389 -17.78 23.50 -6.82
C ASN A 389 -16.25 23.48 -6.97
N GLY A 390 -15.67 22.38 -7.45
CA GLY A 390 -14.23 22.23 -7.65
C GLY A 390 -13.43 21.89 -6.38
N VAL A 391 -14.07 21.71 -5.23
CA VAL A 391 -13.40 21.48 -3.94
C VAL A 391 -13.78 20.12 -3.35
N ASP A 392 -15.08 19.80 -3.30
CA ASP A 392 -15.56 18.60 -2.63
C ASP A 392 -15.15 17.34 -3.39
N ASN A 393 -14.64 16.34 -2.67
CA ASN A 393 -14.24 15.05 -3.24
C ASN A 393 -13.31 15.15 -4.47
N LYS A 394 -12.53 16.24 -4.56
CA LYS A 394 -11.63 16.55 -5.69
C LYS A 394 -10.71 15.38 -6.04
N GLU A 395 -10.01 14.84 -5.05
CA GLU A 395 -9.09 13.72 -5.24
C GLU A 395 -9.78 12.48 -5.84
N GLN A 396 -10.98 12.17 -5.35
CA GLN A 396 -11.74 11.01 -5.81
C GLN A 396 -12.23 11.21 -7.24
N ILE A 397 -12.74 12.41 -7.57
CA ILE A 397 -13.20 12.75 -8.93
C ILE A 397 -12.04 12.67 -9.93
N LEU A 398 -10.89 13.30 -9.61
CA LEU A 398 -9.71 13.27 -10.47
C LEU A 398 -9.23 11.82 -10.69
N ARG A 399 -9.15 11.01 -9.62
CA ARG A 399 -8.74 9.59 -9.69
C ARG A 399 -9.69 8.72 -10.50
N LEU A 400 -10.99 9.00 -10.51
CA LEU A 400 -11.94 8.29 -11.37
C LEU A 400 -11.75 8.66 -12.83
N LEU A 401 -11.57 9.96 -13.11
CA LEU A 401 -11.35 10.47 -14.46
C LEU A 401 -10.04 9.97 -15.09
N GLU A 402 -9.03 9.57 -14.29
CA GLU A 402 -7.80 8.92 -14.79
C GLU A 402 -8.10 7.68 -15.65
N TYR A 403 -9.21 6.98 -15.40
CA TYR A 403 -9.62 5.75 -16.09
C TYR A 403 -10.63 5.99 -17.21
N THR A 404 -10.79 7.24 -17.66
CA THR A 404 -11.64 7.56 -18.82
C THR A 404 -11.11 6.83 -20.06
N PRO A 405 -11.97 6.13 -20.83
CA PRO A 405 -11.53 5.39 -22.01
C PRO A 405 -10.91 6.31 -23.07
N VAL A 406 -10.01 5.75 -23.88
CA VAL A 406 -9.39 6.46 -25.00
C VAL A 406 -10.47 6.80 -26.04
N ALA A 407 -10.68 8.07 -26.32
CA ALA A 407 -11.61 8.55 -27.35
C ALA A 407 -11.08 9.83 -28.01
N ASP A 408 -11.84 10.37 -28.98
CA ASP A 408 -11.49 11.61 -29.67
C ASP A 408 -11.39 12.79 -28.67
N TYR A 409 -10.30 13.55 -28.78
CA TYR A 409 -9.99 14.63 -27.83
C TYR A 409 -11.12 15.65 -27.72
N ASP A 410 -11.78 16.00 -28.84
CA ASP A 410 -12.88 16.96 -28.86
C ASP A 410 -14.13 16.47 -28.10
N SER A 411 -14.36 15.16 -28.03
CA SER A 411 -15.47 14.61 -27.23
C SER A 411 -15.14 14.68 -25.74
N ILE A 412 -13.96 14.18 -25.38
CA ILE A 412 -13.51 14.12 -23.97
C ILE A 412 -13.33 15.53 -23.39
N ARG A 413 -12.85 16.47 -24.21
CA ARG A 413 -12.74 17.86 -23.82
C ARG A 413 -14.08 18.50 -23.52
N ARG A 414 -15.09 18.29 -24.38
CA ARG A 414 -16.44 18.84 -24.15
C ARG A 414 -17.14 18.18 -22.97
N GLU A 415 -16.98 16.87 -22.80
CA GLU A 415 -17.71 16.09 -21.80
C GLU A 415 -17.10 16.16 -20.40
N PHE A 416 -15.77 16.20 -20.29
CA PHE A 416 -15.07 16.08 -19.01
C PHE A 416 -14.04 17.20 -18.76
N LEU A 417 -13.12 17.45 -19.70
CA LEU A 417 -11.96 18.30 -19.40
C LEU A 417 -12.32 19.79 -19.29
N SER A 418 -13.11 20.33 -20.22
CA SER A 418 -13.46 21.76 -20.17
C SER A 418 -14.32 22.14 -18.96
N PRO A 419 -15.35 21.36 -18.55
CA PRO A 419 -16.05 21.65 -17.31
C PRO A 419 -15.16 21.52 -16.07
N LEU A 420 -14.26 20.52 -16.05
CA LEU A 420 -13.29 20.30 -14.97
C LEU A 420 -12.29 21.46 -14.86
N GLU A 421 -11.79 21.94 -15.98
CA GLU A 421 -10.88 23.07 -16.02
C GLU A 421 -11.55 24.36 -15.58
N ASN A 422 -12.79 24.60 -16.02
CA ASN A 422 -13.53 25.77 -15.59
C ASN A 422 -13.72 25.79 -14.06
N SER A 423 -13.99 24.64 -13.42
CA SER A 423 -14.15 24.60 -11.96
C SER A 423 -12.83 24.74 -11.20
N LEU A 424 -11.71 24.24 -11.75
CA LEU A 424 -10.41 24.22 -11.07
C LEU A 424 -9.50 25.42 -11.38
N LEU A 425 -9.55 25.99 -12.58
CA LEU A 425 -8.64 27.07 -13.01
C LEU A 425 -8.93 28.42 -12.34
N HIS A 426 -10.15 28.62 -11.83
CA HIS A 426 -10.50 29.77 -11.01
C HIS A 426 -9.89 29.73 -9.59
N GLN A 427 -9.30 28.60 -9.19
CA GLN A 427 -8.73 28.41 -7.85
C GLN A 427 -7.24 28.78 -7.79
N ALA A 428 -6.66 28.74 -6.58
CA ALA A 428 -5.27 29.07 -6.30
C ALA A 428 -4.26 28.25 -7.11
N LEU A 429 -3.03 28.76 -7.24
CA LEU A 429 -1.94 28.15 -8.02
C LEU A 429 -1.66 26.65 -7.69
N PRO A 430 -1.75 26.16 -6.43
CA PRO A 430 -1.66 24.73 -6.12
C PRO A 430 -2.71 23.85 -6.82
N ALA A 431 -3.92 24.37 -7.02
CA ALA A 431 -4.98 23.64 -7.72
C ALA A 431 -4.64 23.40 -9.19
N LYS A 432 -3.87 24.30 -9.81
CA LYS A 432 -3.36 24.16 -11.18
C LYS A 432 -2.27 23.08 -11.27
N GLY A 433 -1.41 22.97 -10.25
CA GLY A 433 -0.44 21.86 -10.14
C GLY A 433 -1.13 20.49 -10.07
N GLY A 434 -2.18 20.36 -9.24
CA GLY A 434 -2.98 19.14 -9.16
C GLY A 434 -3.71 18.79 -10.47
N LEU A 435 -4.11 19.79 -11.26
CA LEU A 435 -4.68 19.57 -12.59
C LEU A 435 -3.64 18.98 -13.57
N LEU A 436 -2.39 19.48 -13.54
CA LEU A 436 -1.31 18.92 -14.35
C LEU A 436 -0.92 17.50 -13.91
N ASP A 437 -0.94 17.22 -12.62
CA ASP A 437 -0.74 15.87 -12.09
C ASP A 437 -1.85 14.92 -12.57
N PHE A 438 -3.10 15.38 -12.61
CA PHE A 438 -4.21 14.63 -13.23
C PHE A 438 -3.96 14.35 -14.71
N TYR A 439 -3.55 15.35 -15.50
CA TYR A 439 -3.21 15.15 -16.91
C TYR A 439 -2.05 14.15 -17.08
N SER A 440 -1.06 14.20 -16.21
CA SER A 440 0.05 13.24 -16.18
C SER A 440 -0.45 11.81 -15.95
N SER A 441 -1.32 11.60 -14.95
CA SER A 441 -1.94 10.31 -14.67
C SER A 441 -2.81 9.81 -15.84
N LEU A 442 -3.62 10.68 -16.46
CA LEU A 442 -4.47 10.36 -17.59
C LEU A 442 -3.62 9.92 -18.80
N VAL A 443 -2.58 10.68 -19.14
CA VAL A 443 -1.63 10.35 -20.22
C VAL A 443 -0.94 9.02 -19.94
N ARG A 444 -0.53 8.76 -18.69
CA ARG A 444 0.06 7.47 -18.30
C ARG A 444 -0.91 6.32 -18.52
N GLN A 445 -2.16 6.46 -18.08
CA GLN A 445 -3.17 5.41 -18.19
C GLN A 445 -3.55 5.12 -19.66
N TRP A 446 -3.71 6.17 -20.47
CA TRP A 446 -3.91 6.02 -21.91
C TRP A 446 -2.70 5.40 -22.58
N GLY A 447 -1.49 5.79 -22.19
CA GLY A 447 -0.25 5.19 -22.65
C GLY A 447 -0.19 3.69 -22.39
N VAL A 448 -0.55 3.24 -21.19
CA VAL A 448 -0.64 1.81 -20.85
C VAL A 448 -1.69 1.10 -21.70
N HIS A 449 -2.86 1.72 -21.92
CA HIS A 449 -3.93 1.14 -22.74
C HIS A 449 -3.54 1.03 -24.23
N LEU A 450 -2.93 2.07 -24.80
CA LEU A 450 -2.46 2.07 -26.19
C LEU A 450 -1.34 1.05 -26.42
N ARG A 451 -0.57 0.72 -25.37
CA ARG A 451 0.46 -0.33 -25.40
C ARG A 451 -0.11 -1.73 -25.59
N THR A 452 -1.34 -1.98 -25.14
CA THR A 452 -1.98 -3.30 -25.25
C THR A 452 -2.82 -3.45 -26.52
N GLN A 453 -3.13 -2.35 -27.21
CA GLN A 453 -3.92 -2.36 -28.44
C GLN A 453 -3.06 -2.65 -29.68
N PRO A 454 -3.59 -3.39 -30.67
CA PRO A 454 -2.94 -3.57 -31.96
C PRO A 454 -2.90 -2.25 -32.75
N LEU A 455 -1.94 -2.10 -33.66
CA LEU A 455 -1.86 -0.95 -34.56
C LEU A 455 -3.01 -0.98 -35.56
N VAL A 456 -3.90 0.02 -35.52
CA VAL A 456 -4.95 0.21 -36.53
C VAL A 456 -4.54 1.36 -37.45
N PRO A 457 -4.15 1.08 -38.71
CA PRO A 457 -3.75 2.12 -39.65
C PRO A 457 -4.94 3.03 -40.02
N GLY A 458 -4.77 4.35 -39.87
CA GLY A 458 -5.76 5.36 -40.26
C GLY A 458 -6.59 5.97 -39.11
N GLU A 459 -6.42 5.48 -37.89
CA GLU A 459 -7.09 6.07 -36.72
C GLU A 459 -6.40 7.37 -36.27
N LYS A 460 -7.20 8.37 -35.85
CA LYS A 460 -6.68 9.63 -35.31
C LYS A 460 -5.82 9.32 -34.09
N LYS A 461 -4.62 9.91 -34.02
CA LYS A 461 -3.72 9.76 -32.87
C LYS A 461 -4.34 10.47 -31.65
N PRO A 462 -4.88 9.72 -30.67
CA PRO A 462 -5.71 10.31 -29.62
C PRO A 462 -4.89 11.13 -28.61
N LEU A 463 -3.59 10.86 -28.50
CA LEU A 463 -2.69 11.54 -27.57
C LEU A 463 -2.22 12.91 -28.05
N ASP A 464 -2.04 13.15 -29.35
CA ASP A 464 -1.35 14.35 -29.85
C ASP A 464 -1.99 15.67 -29.34
N HIS A 465 -3.32 15.77 -29.40
CA HIS A 465 -4.06 16.95 -28.93
C HIS A 465 -4.07 17.07 -27.40
N LEU A 466 -4.19 15.93 -26.69
CA LEU A 466 -4.13 15.90 -25.22
C LEU A 466 -2.76 16.36 -24.71
N LEU A 467 -1.69 15.88 -25.34
CA LEU A 467 -0.32 16.26 -25.04
C LEU A 467 -0.07 17.74 -25.31
N SER A 468 -0.49 18.23 -26.47
CA SER A 468 -0.35 19.65 -26.82
C SER A 468 -1.05 20.56 -25.80
N HIS A 469 -2.23 20.16 -25.34
CA HIS A 469 -2.97 20.90 -24.32
C HIS A 469 -2.30 20.85 -22.94
N ALA A 470 -1.84 19.67 -22.50
CA ALA A 470 -1.13 19.50 -21.24
C ALA A 470 0.22 20.25 -21.22
N GLU A 471 0.94 20.28 -22.36
CA GLU A 471 2.17 21.06 -22.52
C GLU A 471 1.90 22.57 -22.42
N LEU A 472 0.82 23.06 -23.04
CA LEU A 472 0.40 24.46 -22.90
C LEU A 472 0.03 24.80 -21.44
N LEU A 473 -0.67 23.90 -20.75
CA LEU A 473 -0.98 24.07 -19.33
C LEU A 473 0.30 24.12 -18.49
N ALA A 474 1.26 23.21 -18.73
CA ALA A 474 2.55 23.19 -18.04
C ALA A 474 3.34 24.50 -18.23
N LEU A 475 3.39 25.03 -19.46
CA LEU A 475 3.99 26.34 -19.73
C LEU A 475 3.26 27.47 -18.99
N SER A 476 1.93 27.53 -19.11
CA SER A 476 1.11 28.57 -18.48
C SER A 476 1.27 28.59 -16.96
N ILE A 477 1.43 27.41 -16.35
CA ILE A 477 1.65 27.25 -14.92
C ILE A 477 3.04 27.77 -14.50
N LEU A 478 4.08 27.54 -15.29
CA LEU A 478 5.43 28.07 -15.02
C LEU A 478 5.53 29.59 -15.20
N GLU A 479 4.77 30.15 -16.14
CA GLU A 479 4.74 31.60 -16.40
C GLU A 479 3.84 32.37 -15.43
N CYS A 480 3.05 31.67 -14.62
CA CYS A 480 2.19 32.28 -13.62
C CYS A 480 3.03 32.78 -12.43
N PRO A 481 2.98 34.08 -12.08
CA PRO A 481 3.75 34.58 -10.94
C PRO A 481 3.27 33.90 -9.66
N SER A 482 4.20 33.39 -8.86
CA SER A 482 3.89 32.93 -7.50
C SER A 482 3.43 34.14 -6.70
N THR A 483 2.12 34.29 -6.50
CA THR A 483 1.62 35.24 -5.51
C THR A 483 2.14 34.78 -4.15
N PRO A 484 2.93 35.58 -3.41
CA PRO A 484 3.28 35.22 -2.05
C PRO A 484 1.98 35.07 -1.29
N GLN A 485 1.64 33.84 -0.90
CA GLN A 485 0.55 33.65 0.05
C GLN A 485 1.01 34.26 1.36
N ASP A 486 0.17 35.14 1.91
CA ASP A 486 0.34 35.72 3.24
C ASP A 486 0.72 34.61 4.23
N GLY A 487 1.83 34.82 4.94
CA GLY A 487 2.50 33.81 5.74
C GLY A 487 1.77 33.46 7.03
N ASP A 488 0.64 32.77 6.95
CA ASP A 488 -0.06 32.31 8.16
C ASP A 488 -1.05 31.14 7.97
N SER A 489 -0.85 30.23 7.01
CA SER A 489 -1.59 28.95 7.01
C SER A 489 -0.66 27.76 6.77
N ASP A 490 -0.80 26.75 7.62
CA ASP A 490 0.03 25.54 7.77
C ASP A 490 0.76 25.10 6.50
N ALA A 491 2.07 25.37 6.48
CA ALA A 491 3.01 24.94 5.45
C ALA A 491 3.35 23.44 5.57
N THR A 492 2.35 22.57 5.50
CA THR A 492 2.55 21.12 5.34
C THR A 492 1.76 20.63 4.13
N ASP A 493 2.47 20.05 3.16
CA ASP A 493 1.99 19.23 2.04
C ASP A 493 1.61 19.85 0.68
N THR A 494 1.97 21.10 0.37
CA THR A 494 1.77 21.59 -1.02
C THR A 494 2.97 21.29 -1.92
N LYS A 495 2.78 20.39 -2.89
CA LYS A 495 3.77 20.01 -3.91
C LYS A 495 4.25 21.24 -4.72
N PRO A 496 5.57 21.48 -4.88
CA PRO A 496 6.07 22.57 -5.71
C PRO A 496 5.64 22.44 -7.17
N ILE A 497 5.25 23.55 -7.78
CA ILE A 497 4.74 23.61 -9.16
C ILE A 497 5.76 23.12 -10.18
N THR A 498 7.02 23.54 -10.02
CA THR A 498 8.13 23.10 -10.88
C THR A 498 8.29 21.58 -10.82
N LEU A 499 8.00 20.95 -9.67
CA LEU A 499 8.05 19.51 -9.53
C LEU A 499 6.94 18.82 -10.33
N SER A 500 5.69 19.32 -10.27
CA SER A 500 4.59 18.78 -11.11
C SER A 500 4.90 18.87 -12.61
N VAL A 501 5.49 19.97 -13.06
CA VAL A 501 5.88 20.14 -14.47
C VAL A 501 7.00 19.17 -14.86
N VAL A 502 8.00 19.01 -14.01
CA VAL A 502 9.10 18.07 -14.24
C VAL A 502 8.60 16.62 -14.23
N GLU A 503 7.71 16.24 -13.31
CA GLU A 503 7.09 14.90 -13.25
C GLU A 503 6.23 14.60 -14.48
N PHE A 504 5.51 15.59 -15.01
CA PHE A 504 4.80 15.45 -16.29
C PHE A 504 5.76 15.05 -17.41
N TYR A 505 6.88 15.75 -17.56
CA TYR A 505 7.88 15.41 -18.58
C TYR A 505 8.60 14.08 -18.33
N CYS A 506 8.79 13.67 -17.07
CA CYS A 506 9.26 12.32 -16.75
C CYS A 506 8.26 11.26 -17.22
N THR A 507 6.97 11.49 -17.00
CA THR A 507 5.89 10.59 -17.46
C THR A 507 5.88 10.47 -18.98
N LEU A 508 6.08 11.59 -19.70
CA LEU A 508 6.21 11.58 -21.15
C LEU A 508 7.48 10.86 -21.64
N ALA A 509 8.62 11.06 -20.97
CA ALA A 509 9.85 10.36 -21.31
C ALA A 509 9.69 8.84 -21.18
N GLU A 510 9.03 8.38 -20.12
CA GLU A 510 8.71 6.95 -19.93
C GLU A 510 7.76 6.45 -21.03
N LEU A 511 6.70 7.20 -21.33
CA LEU A 511 5.75 6.86 -22.41
C LEU A 511 6.46 6.70 -23.76
N PHE A 512 7.32 7.67 -24.11
CA PHE A 512 8.02 7.71 -25.40
C PHE A 512 9.11 6.66 -25.55
N SER A 513 9.62 6.09 -24.46
CA SER A 513 10.54 4.95 -24.52
C SER A 513 9.94 3.75 -25.28
N TYR A 514 8.61 3.61 -25.25
CA TYR A 514 7.88 2.54 -25.94
C TYR A 514 7.48 2.89 -27.39
N ALA A 515 7.69 4.13 -27.85
CA ALA A 515 7.26 4.58 -29.17
C ALA A 515 7.91 3.76 -30.31
N SER A 516 9.16 3.33 -30.13
CA SER A 516 9.87 2.51 -31.12
C SER A 516 9.21 1.13 -31.35
N VAL A 517 8.52 0.59 -30.35
CA VAL A 517 7.89 -0.74 -30.39
C VAL A 517 6.38 -0.64 -30.70
N ASN A 518 5.78 0.54 -30.55
CA ASN A 518 4.33 0.72 -30.70
C ASN A 518 3.99 1.93 -31.59
N GLY A 519 3.37 1.67 -32.74
CA GLY A 519 2.97 2.69 -33.70
C GLY A 519 1.85 3.65 -33.28
N ASN A 520 1.10 3.32 -32.22
CA ASN A 520 0.04 4.15 -31.66
C ASN A 520 0.57 5.31 -30.80
N ILE A 521 1.84 5.25 -30.37
CA ILE A 521 2.49 6.29 -29.59
C ILE A 521 3.41 7.10 -30.50
N ARG A 522 3.17 8.42 -30.57
CA ARG A 522 4.05 9.35 -31.28
C ARG A 522 4.73 10.29 -30.31
N ILE A 523 5.99 10.56 -30.60
CA ILE A 523 6.84 11.43 -29.78
C ILE A 523 6.49 12.88 -30.14
N THR A 524 6.10 13.67 -29.14
CA THR A 524 6.00 15.13 -29.23
C THR A 524 7.28 15.76 -28.67
N ILE A 525 7.54 17.02 -29.02
CA ILE A 525 8.67 17.78 -28.47
C ILE A 525 8.15 18.77 -27.42
N PRO A 526 8.85 18.95 -26.29
CA PRO A 526 8.48 19.97 -25.32
C PRO A 526 8.46 21.36 -25.96
N LEU A 527 7.57 22.24 -25.48
CA LEU A 527 7.59 23.65 -25.84
C LEU A 527 8.92 24.27 -25.43
N ALA A 528 9.60 24.93 -26.36
CA ALA A 528 10.91 25.52 -26.14
C ALA A 528 10.97 26.48 -24.94
N PRO A 529 9.98 27.38 -24.73
CA PRO A 529 9.95 28.24 -23.54
C PRO A 529 9.92 27.44 -22.23
N THR A 530 9.21 26.31 -22.17
CA THR A 530 9.16 25.45 -20.99
C THR A 530 10.54 24.89 -20.65
N VAL A 531 11.25 24.37 -21.65
CA VAL A 531 12.61 23.81 -21.46
C VAL A 531 13.55 24.88 -20.93
N TYR A 532 13.55 26.07 -21.52
CA TYR A 532 14.45 27.14 -21.10
C TYR A 532 14.09 27.70 -19.72
N SER A 533 12.81 27.88 -19.40
CA SER A 533 12.37 28.30 -18.07
C SER A 533 12.82 27.32 -16.98
N LEU A 534 12.74 26.01 -17.24
CA LEU A 534 13.22 25.00 -16.29
C LEU A 534 14.74 24.99 -16.16
N VAL A 535 15.48 25.13 -17.26
CA VAL A 535 16.96 25.15 -17.24
C VAL A 535 17.50 26.41 -16.56
N PHE A 536 16.84 27.56 -16.71
CA PHE A 536 17.21 28.80 -16.02
C PHE A 536 16.75 28.85 -14.56
N THR A 537 15.96 27.88 -14.10
CA THR A 537 15.61 27.75 -12.69
C THR A 537 16.87 27.34 -11.91
N PRO A 538 17.29 28.07 -10.86
CA PRO A 538 18.56 27.84 -10.18
C PRO A 538 18.51 26.65 -9.19
N ILE A 539 17.99 25.50 -9.64
CA ILE A 539 17.84 24.28 -8.86
C ILE A 539 18.54 23.12 -9.59
N SER A 540 19.56 22.53 -8.94
CA SER A 540 20.38 21.47 -9.55
C SER A 540 19.56 20.24 -9.96
N SER A 541 18.63 19.80 -9.11
CA SER A 541 17.76 18.65 -9.41
C SER A 541 16.89 18.88 -10.64
N VAL A 542 16.33 20.08 -10.83
CA VAL A 542 15.54 20.42 -12.02
C VAL A 542 16.40 20.36 -13.28
N ILE A 543 17.59 20.95 -13.26
CA ILE A 543 18.54 20.91 -14.39
C ILE A 543 18.93 19.47 -14.73
N SER A 544 19.20 18.66 -13.71
CA SER A 544 19.51 17.24 -13.87
C SER A 544 18.33 16.49 -14.49
N ILE A 545 17.12 16.59 -13.93
CA ILE A 545 15.96 15.85 -14.41
C ILE A 545 15.60 16.25 -15.84
N VAL A 546 15.57 17.55 -16.17
CA VAL A 546 15.31 18.02 -17.54
C VAL A 546 16.36 17.50 -18.51
N SER A 547 17.64 17.50 -18.11
CA SER A 547 18.71 16.93 -18.94
C SER A 547 18.51 15.43 -19.18
N SER A 548 18.05 14.68 -18.17
CA SER A 548 17.73 13.25 -18.28
C SER A 548 16.53 12.99 -19.20
N VAL A 549 15.46 13.79 -19.08
CA VAL A 549 14.28 13.75 -19.94
C VAL A 549 14.69 13.98 -21.39
N LEU A 550 15.46 15.03 -21.68
CA LEU A 550 15.90 15.34 -23.05
C LEU A 550 16.81 14.25 -23.63
N ALA A 551 17.69 13.66 -22.82
CA ALA A 551 18.49 12.50 -23.22
C ALA A 551 17.60 11.29 -23.57
N SER A 552 16.55 11.05 -22.78
CA SER A 552 15.59 9.95 -23.00
C SER A 552 14.75 10.17 -24.25
N TYR A 553 14.30 11.41 -24.50
CA TYR A 553 13.61 11.79 -25.74
C TYR A 553 14.52 11.57 -26.95
N LYS A 554 15.78 12.00 -26.87
CA LYS A 554 16.76 11.79 -27.94
C LYS A 554 16.93 10.30 -28.26
N ALA A 555 17.15 9.47 -27.24
CA ALA A 555 17.26 8.02 -27.41
C ALA A 555 15.98 7.41 -28.04
N SER A 556 14.80 7.90 -27.63
CA SER A 556 13.51 7.46 -28.16
C SER A 556 13.31 7.86 -29.62
N PHE A 557 13.76 9.05 -30.03
CA PHE A 557 13.78 9.48 -31.43
C PHE A 557 14.73 8.62 -32.26
N GLU A 558 15.96 8.37 -31.79
CA GLU A 558 16.94 7.52 -32.48
C GLU A 558 16.42 6.08 -32.65
N ALA A 559 15.80 5.52 -31.60
CA ALA A 559 15.19 4.20 -31.64
C ALA A 559 13.97 4.14 -32.59
N SER A 560 13.12 5.17 -32.59
CA SER A 560 11.95 5.23 -33.46
C SER A 560 12.33 5.37 -34.94
N MET A 561 13.39 6.11 -35.25
CA MET A 561 13.89 6.24 -36.63
C MET A 561 14.49 4.94 -37.18
N THR A 562 15.03 4.09 -36.31
CA THR A 562 15.66 2.81 -36.67
C THR A 562 14.71 1.61 -36.58
N SER A 563 13.50 1.80 -36.03
CA SER A 563 12.55 0.72 -35.79
C SER A 563 11.91 0.18 -37.07
N GLN A 564 11.93 -1.14 -37.22
CA GLN A 564 11.24 -1.86 -38.30
C GLN A 564 9.71 -1.85 -38.14
N VAL A 565 9.20 -1.71 -36.91
CA VAL A 565 7.75 -1.71 -36.62
C VAL A 565 7.07 -0.44 -37.16
N LEU A 566 7.79 0.67 -37.16
CA LEU A 566 7.30 1.97 -37.61
C LEU A 566 7.54 2.22 -39.11
N GLN A 567 8.47 1.48 -39.71
CA GLN A 567 8.77 1.54 -41.15
C GLN A 567 7.66 0.81 -41.93
N VAL A 568 6.68 1.56 -42.40
CA VAL A 568 5.65 1.02 -43.31
C VAL A 568 6.27 0.90 -44.71
N PRO A 569 6.32 -0.30 -45.32
CA PRO A 569 6.69 -0.40 -46.73
C PRO A 569 5.64 0.37 -47.55
N ASP A 570 6.10 1.31 -48.38
CA ASP A 570 5.33 2.19 -49.28
C ASP A 570 4.82 3.55 -48.73
N SER A 571 5.20 3.99 -47.52
CA SER A 571 4.90 5.38 -47.09
C SER A 571 6.01 6.36 -47.48
N THR A 572 5.70 7.38 -48.29
CA THR A 572 6.62 8.46 -48.67
C THR A 572 6.80 9.55 -47.61
N ASP A 573 5.92 9.59 -46.60
CA ASP A 573 5.99 10.58 -45.53
C ASP A 573 6.95 10.15 -44.43
N ALA A 574 7.91 11.03 -44.11
CA ALA A 574 8.81 10.83 -43.00
C ALA A 574 8.03 10.69 -41.67
N LEU A 575 8.37 9.67 -40.88
CA LEU A 575 7.75 9.37 -39.57
C LEU A 575 7.67 10.59 -38.64
N TYR A 576 8.69 11.45 -38.68
CA TYR A 576 8.73 12.74 -38.03
C TYR A 576 9.26 13.81 -39.00
N PRO A 577 8.68 15.03 -39.00
CA PRO A 577 9.19 16.14 -39.81
C PRO A 577 10.63 16.51 -39.43
N THR A 578 11.48 16.78 -40.42
CA THR A 578 12.86 17.24 -40.23
C THR A 578 12.94 18.55 -39.43
N GLN A 579 11.93 19.41 -39.55
CA GLN A 579 11.82 20.66 -38.78
C GLN A 579 11.70 20.38 -37.27
N LEU A 580 10.87 19.41 -36.88
CA LEU A 580 10.64 19.05 -35.48
C LEU A 580 11.90 18.46 -34.83
N VAL A 581 12.60 17.57 -35.55
CA VAL A 581 13.88 17.01 -35.10
C VAL A 581 14.97 18.09 -35.03
N GLY A 582 15.00 19.02 -36.00
CA GLY A 582 15.92 20.15 -36.02
C GLY A 582 15.72 21.08 -34.81
N GLN A 583 14.47 21.43 -34.50
CA GLN A 583 14.11 22.24 -33.33
C GLN A 583 14.55 21.57 -32.02
N PHE A 584 14.23 20.29 -31.86
CA PHE A 584 14.62 19.52 -30.67
C PHE A 584 16.15 19.45 -30.48
N ASN A 585 16.89 19.19 -31.55
CA ASN A 585 18.35 19.22 -31.52
C ASN A 585 18.89 20.61 -31.16
N GLY A 586 18.20 21.67 -31.60
CA GLY A 586 18.48 23.05 -31.21
C GLY A 586 18.48 23.25 -29.69
N TYR A 587 17.43 22.80 -29.00
CA TYR A 587 17.30 22.92 -27.54
C TYR A 587 18.41 22.18 -26.80
N ILE A 588 18.71 20.96 -27.26
CA ILE A 588 19.78 20.13 -26.70
C ILE A 588 21.14 20.83 -26.82
N MET A 589 21.42 21.40 -28.00
CA MET A 589 22.67 22.10 -28.25
C MET A 589 22.78 23.38 -27.43
N ASP A 590 21.68 24.10 -27.21
CA ASP A 590 21.65 25.27 -26.32
C ASP A 590 21.98 24.91 -24.87
N ILE A 591 21.42 23.83 -24.33
CA ILE A 591 21.74 23.35 -22.98
C ILE A 591 23.21 22.90 -22.90
N CYS A 592 23.69 22.22 -23.94
CA CYS A 592 25.12 21.89 -24.05
C CYS A 592 26.00 23.13 -24.13
N ASN A 593 25.54 24.20 -24.77
CA ASN A 593 26.24 25.49 -24.86
C ASN A 593 26.29 26.22 -23.51
N LEU A 594 25.19 26.16 -22.74
CA LEU A 594 25.08 26.71 -21.39
C LEU A 594 26.02 25.99 -20.42
N LEU A 595 25.85 24.66 -20.27
CA LEU A 595 26.52 23.89 -19.23
C LEU A 595 27.94 23.47 -19.63
N TRP A 596 28.15 23.05 -20.89
CA TRP A 596 29.41 22.40 -21.30
C TRP A 596 30.31 23.23 -22.23
N ARG A 597 29.82 23.68 -23.39
CA ARG A 597 30.69 24.29 -24.42
C ARG A 597 31.14 25.72 -24.07
N ASN A 598 30.59 26.33 -23.00
CA ASN A 598 30.82 27.73 -22.63
C ASN A 598 30.53 28.69 -23.80
N ARG A 599 29.42 28.45 -24.51
CA ARG A 599 28.94 29.24 -25.65
C ARG A 599 27.48 29.67 -25.43
N ALA A 600 27.14 30.01 -24.18
CA ALA A 600 25.79 30.34 -23.78
C ALA A 600 25.19 31.47 -24.64
N LEU A 601 23.89 31.37 -24.92
CA LEU A 601 23.10 32.38 -25.65
C LEU A 601 23.63 32.69 -27.05
N ASN A 602 24.47 31.83 -27.62
CA ASN A 602 25.00 32.02 -28.95
C ASN A 602 23.99 31.58 -30.02
N SER A 603 23.59 32.51 -30.88
CA SER A 603 22.70 32.26 -32.02
C SER A 603 23.45 32.01 -33.35
N ASP A 604 24.78 32.07 -33.37
CA ASP A 604 25.57 31.96 -34.61
C ASP A 604 25.77 30.50 -35.07
N ASP A 605 25.52 29.52 -34.19
CA ASP A 605 25.61 28.09 -34.52
C ASP A 605 24.30 27.66 -35.21
N PRO A 606 24.33 27.12 -36.45
CA PRO A 606 23.11 26.72 -37.16
C PRO A 606 22.33 25.60 -36.45
N ASN A 607 22.96 24.91 -35.49
CA ASN A 607 22.34 23.86 -34.70
C ASN A 607 21.88 24.33 -33.32
N ALA A 608 21.87 25.63 -33.05
CA ALA A 608 21.50 26.25 -31.78
C ALA A 608 20.41 27.30 -31.99
N LEU A 609 19.60 27.58 -30.96
CA LEU A 609 18.51 28.56 -31.03
C LEU A 609 18.75 29.76 -30.11
N GLY A 610 19.89 29.80 -29.40
CA GLY A 610 20.25 30.90 -28.51
C GLY A 610 19.31 31.04 -27.30
N CYS A 611 18.69 29.94 -26.87
CA CYS A 611 17.71 29.91 -25.77
C CYS A 611 16.49 30.83 -25.98
N LEU A 612 16.17 31.18 -27.23
CA LEU A 612 15.12 32.14 -27.61
C LEU A 612 15.30 33.55 -27.03
N ILE A 613 16.52 33.90 -26.60
CA ILE A 613 16.79 35.24 -26.09
C ILE A 613 17.10 36.17 -27.27
N PRO A 614 16.40 37.32 -27.41
CA PRO A 614 16.69 38.27 -28.48
C PRO A 614 18.13 38.80 -28.42
N ALA A 615 18.76 38.96 -29.59
CA ALA A 615 20.15 39.42 -29.70
C ALA A 615 20.39 40.80 -29.04
N GLY A 616 19.39 41.69 -29.06
CA GLY A 616 19.43 42.98 -28.36
C GLY A 616 19.58 42.82 -26.84
N THR A 617 18.86 41.86 -26.25
CA THR A 617 18.95 41.54 -24.81
C THR A 617 20.31 40.95 -24.47
N VAL A 618 20.84 40.03 -25.29
CA VAL A 618 22.19 39.46 -25.11
C VAL A 618 23.25 40.56 -25.17
N THR A 619 23.11 41.51 -26.10
CA THR A 619 24.02 42.65 -26.25
C THR A 619 23.98 43.55 -25.01
N ALA A 620 22.78 43.89 -24.52
CA ALA A 620 22.59 44.70 -23.32
C ALA A 620 23.18 44.02 -22.06
N LEU A 621 22.93 42.71 -21.88
CA LEU A 621 23.50 41.94 -20.77
C LEU A 621 25.03 41.84 -20.86
N THR A 622 25.56 41.66 -22.07
CA THR A 622 27.01 41.62 -22.29
C THR A 622 27.66 42.97 -22.00
N GLN A 623 27.00 44.07 -22.38
CA GLN A 623 27.44 45.42 -22.04
C GLN A 623 27.40 45.65 -20.52
N TYR A 624 26.32 45.26 -19.85
CA TYR A 624 26.20 45.36 -18.40
C TYR A 624 27.33 44.61 -17.67
N ILE A 625 27.63 43.37 -18.09
CA ILE A 625 28.74 42.59 -17.51
C ILE A 625 30.09 43.28 -17.76
N ARG A 626 30.28 43.88 -18.94
CA ARG A 626 31.49 44.64 -19.25
C ARG A 626 31.64 45.85 -18.34
N GLU A 627 30.59 46.64 -18.16
CA GLU A 627 30.58 47.79 -17.25
C GLU A 627 30.85 47.37 -15.80
N MET A 628 30.26 46.26 -15.35
CA MET A 628 30.56 45.67 -14.03
C MET A 628 32.03 45.28 -13.88
N ASN A 629 32.63 44.68 -14.92
CA ASN A 629 34.03 44.30 -14.91
C ASN A 629 34.97 45.52 -14.92
N GLU A 630 34.57 46.61 -15.57
CA GLU A 630 35.32 47.88 -15.59
C GLU A 630 35.24 48.56 -14.21
N ALA A 631 34.04 48.67 -13.63
CA ALA A 631 33.84 49.23 -12.29
C ALA A 631 34.55 48.42 -11.18
N SER A 632 34.65 47.09 -11.33
CA SER A 632 35.36 46.25 -10.35
C SER A 632 36.88 46.45 -10.39
N ARG A 633 37.45 46.76 -11.57
CA ARG A 633 38.87 47.09 -11.75
C ARG A 633 39.23 48.44 -11.13
N GLU A 634 38.36 49.43 -11.23
CA GLU A 634 38.58 50.77 -10.67
C GLU A 634 38.63 50.77 -9.14
N ARG A 635 37.89 49.87 -8.47
CA ARG A 635 37.77 49.80 -7.01
C ARG A 635 38.98 49.19 -6.27
N LYS A 636 40.11 48.91 -6.93
CA LYS A 636 41.33 48.30 -6.34
C LYS A 636 41.03 47.16 -5.34
N ARG A 637 40.08 46.28 -5.65
CA ARG A 637 40.07 44.96 -5.00
C ARG A 637 41.25 44.19 -5.60
N ASP A 638 42.03 43.51 -4.76
CA ASP A 638 43.17 42.64 -5.14
C ASP A 638 42.80 41.44 -6.03
N ILE A 639 41.68 41.51 -6.77
CA ILE A 639 41.08 40.39 -7.49
C ILE A 639 40.52 40.90 -8.84
N PRO A 640 41.28 40.81 -9.94
CA PRO A 640 40.78 41.13 -11.26
C PRO A 640 40.01 39.92 -11.84
N PHE A 641 38.74 39.75 -11.50
CA PHE A 641 37.87 38.82 -12.25
C PHE A 641 37.12 39.56 -13.36
N SER A 642 37.29 39.07 -14.59
CA SER A 642 36.44 39.45 -15.72
C SER A 642 35.42 38.35 -15.94
N TYR A 643 34.16 38.61 -15.65
CA TYR A 643 33.08 37.73 -16.07
C TYR A 643 32.86 37.88 -17.57
N SER A 644 32.69 36.76 -18.26
CA SER A 644 32.16 36.76 -19.62
C SER A 644 30.74 36.21 -19.59
N MET A 645 29.86 36.72 -20.46
CA MET A 645 28.47 36.23 -20.54
C MET A 645 28.42 34.69 -20.65
N PRO A 646 29.24 34.02 -21.48
CA PRO A 646 29.20 32.56 -21.57
C PRO A 646 29.71 31.83 -20.33
N SER A 647 30.63 32.43 -19.57
CA SER A 647 31.18 31.78 -18.37
C SER A 647 30.19 31.70 -17.21
N LEU A 648 29.17 32.58 -17.15
CA LEU A 648 28.21 32.63 -16.03
C LEU A 648 27.34 31.38 -15.92
N PHE A 649 27.08 30.69 -17.03
CA PHE A 649 26.29 29.46 -17.05
C PHE A 649 27.12 28.18 -16.97
N SER A 650 28.45 28.31 -16.99
CA SER A 650 29.35 27.16 -16.89
C SER A 650 29.14 26.41 -15.58
N LEU A 651 29.44 25.11 -15.57
CA LEU A 651 29.35 24.25 -14.38
C LEU A 651 29.91 24.88 -13.09
N SER A 652 30.97 25.67 -13.21
CA SER A 652 31.66 26.26 -12.06
C SER A 652 31.09 27.60 -11.58
N HIS A 653 30.33 28.32 -12.41
CA HIS A 653 29.76 29.64 -12.08
C HIS A 653 28.23 29.64 -12.01
N HIS A 654 27.58 28.59 -12.52
CA HIS A 654 26.14 28.49 -12.51
C HIS A 654 25.62 28.53 -11.07
N ALA A 655 24.63 29.38 -10.78
CA ALA A 655 24.13 29.61 -9.42
C ALA A 655 23.72 28.32 -8.70
N ALA A 656 23.14 27.38 -9.44
CA ALA A 656 22.72 26.07 -8.91
C ALA A 656 23.87 25.06 -8.69
N LEU A 657 24.99 25.18 -9.43
CA LEU A 657 26.05 24.15 -9.50
C LEU A 657 27.38 24.61 -8.90
N SER A 658 27.56 25.90 -8.63
CA SER A 658 28.82 26.47 -8.15
C SER A 658 29.28 25.84 -6.83
N ASN A 659 28.37 25.64 -5.87
CA ASN A 659 28.65 24.99 -4.59
C ASN A 659 29.02 23.51 -4.78
N MET A 660 28.31 22.80 -5.67
CA MET A 660 28.62 21.42 -6.03
C MET A 660 29.99 21.31 -6.70
N SER A 661 30.30 22.24 -7.59
CA SER A 661 31.62 22.37 -8.23
C SER A 661 32.73 22.60 -7.20
N ALA A 662 32.50 23.45 -6.20
CA ALA A 662 33.46 23.72 -5.13
C ALA A 662 33.67 22.48 -4.25
N ALA A 663 32.60 21.78 -3.86
CA ALA A 663 32.67 20.55 -3.09
C ALA A 663 33.40 19.43 -3.86
N CYS A 664 33.08 19.25 -5.14
CA CYS A 664 33.77 18.31 -6.03
C CYS A 664 35.28 18.59 -6.08
N PHE A 665 35.67 19.86 -6.26
CA PHE A 665 37.08 20.21 -6.33
C PHE A 665 37.79 20.08 -4.98
N ALA A 666 37.13 20.39 -3.86
CA ALA A 666 37.67 20.15 -2.53
C ALA A 666 37.98 18.67 -2.30
N GLY A 667 37.10 17.76 -2.76
CA GLY A 667 37.38 16.32 -2.72
C GLY A 667 38.61 15.92 -3.55
N ILE A 668 38.80 16.53 -4.73
CA ILE A 668 40.00 16.30 -5.55
C ILE A 668 41.26 16.81 -4.81
N GLU A 669 41.19 17.97 -4.17
CA GLU A 669 42.30 18.50 -3.37
C GLU A 669 42.62 17.60 -2.17
N ASP A 670 41.62 17.05 -1.48
CA ASP A 670 41.85 16.13 -0.36
C ASP A 670 42.50 14.80 -0.81
N GLU A 671 42.25 14.36 -2.05
CA GLU A 671 42.90 13.17 -2.64
C GLU A 671 44.35 13.42 -3.09
N THR A 672 44.65 14.63 -3.58
CA THR A 672 45.90 14.93 -4.30
C THR A 672 46.88 15.81 -3.53
N ASN A 673 46.41 16.67 -2.63
CA ASN A 673 47.25 17.61 -1.90
C ASN A 673 47.65 17.10 -0.52
N ARG A 674 48.81 17.58 -0.03
CA ARG A 674 49.22 17.51 1.38
C ARG A 674 48.65 18.70 2.15
N GLU A 675 48.50 18.59 3.47
CA GLU A 675 47.85 19.61 4.34
C GLU A 675 48.43 21.03 4.18
N ASP A 676 49.70 21.17 3.75
CA ASP A 676 50.40 22.46 3.60
C ASP A 676 50.27 23.13 2.21
N GLN A 677 49.57 22.52 1.25
CA GLN A 677 49.44 23.07 -0.11
C GLN A 677 48.30 24.10 -0.23
N PRO A 678 48.46 25.13 -1.09
CA PRO A 678 47.41 26.13 -1.29
C PRO A 678 46.16 25.47 -1.90
N ARG A 679 45.01 25.74 -1.28
CA ARG A 679 43.69 25.30 -1.74
C ARG A 679 43.02 26.36 -2.60
N LEU A 680 42.19 25.92 -3.53
CA LEU A 680 41.45 26.80 -4.42
C LEU A 680 40.27 27.45 -3.68
N THR A 681 40.35 28.77 -3.50
CA THR A 681 39.29 29.58 -2.85
C THR A 681 38.30 30.19 -3.84
N ARG A 682 38.39 29.83 -5.12
CA ARG A 682 37.73 30.50 -6.24
C ARG A 682 36.99 29.50 -7.12
N PRO A 683 35.98 29.93 -7.90
CA PRO A 683 35.33 29.07 -8.88
C PRO A 683 36.36 28.44 -9.82
N VAL A 684 36.20 27.13 -10.07
CA VAL A 684 37.13 26.38 -10.91
C VAL A 684 37.05 26.90 -12.34
N THR A 685 38.16 27.39 -12.88
CA THR A 685 38.28 27.78 -14.29
C THR A 685 39.63 27.34 -14.80
N GLN A 686 39.78 27.27 -16.12
CA GLN A 686 41.10 27.03 -16.71
C GLN A 686 42.17 28.03 -16.22
N LYS A 687 41.81 29.30 -16.03
CA LYS A 687 42.74 30.31 -15.50
C LYS A 687 43.06 30.08 -14.02
N ALA A 688 42.06 29.68 -13.22
CA ALA A 688 42.22 29.42 -11.80
C ALA A 688 43.05 28.14 -11.55
N LEU A 689 42.85 27.09 -12.32
CA LEU A 689 43.66 25.86 -12.26
C LEU A 689 45.12 26.14 -12.65
N ASN A 690 45.35 26.91 -13.72
CA ASN A 690 46.71 27.29 -14.12
C ASN A 690 47.41 28.18 -13.08
N ALA A 691 46.65 28.99 -12.31
CA ALA A 691 47.20 29.77 -11.22
C ALA A 691 47.53 28.88 -10.01
N LEU A 692 46.63 27.96 -9.66
CA LEU A 692 46.84 26.99 -8.59
C LEU A 692 48.08 26.11 -8.84
N GLU A 693 48.29 25.65 -10.07
CA GLU A 693 49.47 24.86 -10.45
C GLU A 693 50.77 25.70 -10.28
N LYS A 694 50.73 26.99 -10.60
CA LYS A 694 51.87 27.90 -10.40
C LYS A 694 52.18 28.17 -8.93
N ASP A 695 51.15 28.21 -8.10
CA ASP A 695 51.26 28.42 -6.67
C ASP A 695 51.66 27.13 -5.92
N GLY A 696 51.80 26.00 -6.62
CA GLY A 696 52.24 24.71 -6.06
C GLY A 696 51.13 23.83 -5.49
N GLY A 697 49.87 24.12 -5.81
CA GLY A 697 48.69 23.32 -5.45
C GLY A 697 48.42 22.15 -6.41
N ALA A 698 47.19 21.64 -6.40
CA ALA A 698 46.80 20.45 -7.15
C ALA A 698 46.94 20.64 -8.68
N LYS A 699 47.58 19.67 -9.35
CA LYS A 699 47.77 19.67 -10.80
C LYS A 699 46.66 18.90 -11.51
N VAL A 700 45.62 19.62 -11.94
CA VAL A 700 44.45 19.03 -12.63
C VAL A 700 44.17 19.79 -13.92
N SER A 701 43.99 19.08 -15.03
CA SER A 701 43.64 19.72 -16.30
C SER A 701 42.18 20.18 -16.33
N TRP A 702 41.86 21.20 -17.12
CA TRP A 702 40.47 21.68 -17.25
C TRP A 702 39.50 20.61 -17.76
N GLN A 703 39.93 19.75 -18.69
CA GLN A 703 39.08 18.66 -19.20
C GLN A 703 38.88 17.56 -18.17
N GLU A 704 39.95 17.18 -17.46
CA GLU A 704 39.90 16.17 -16.40
C GLU A 704 38.97 16.60 -15.26
N TYR A 705 39.10 17.84 -14.78
CA TYR A 705 38.20 18.40 -13.76
C TYR A 705 36.73 18.29 -14.19
N ARG A 706 36.42 18.66 -15.43
CA ARG A 706 35.03 18.65 -15.90
C ARG A 706 34.45 17.24 -16.01
N VAL A 707 35.24 16.25 -16.41
CA VAL A 707 34.82 14.85 -16.43
C VAL A 707 34.62 14.35 -15.00
N ARG A 708 35.56 14.62 -14.09
CA ARG A 708 35.41 14.29 -12.66
C ARG A 708 34.17 14.94 -12.04
N MET A 709 33.83 16.15 -12.45
CA MET A 709 32.61 16.81 -11.99
C MET A 709 31.34 16.09 -12.46
N LEU A 710 31.30 15.58 -13.70
CA LEU A 710 30.17 14.77 -14.15
C LEU A 710 30.06 13.47 -13.37
N ASP A 711 31.18 12.78 -13.15
CA ASP A 711 31.21 11.53 -12.37
C ASP A 711 30.83 11.78 -10.90
N TRP A 712 31.22 12.93 -10.33
CA TRP A 712 30.82 13.35 -8.97
C TRP A 712 29.31 13.65 -8.88
N LEU A 713 28.75 14.38 -9.86
CA LEU A 713 27.32 14.62 -9.93
C LEU A 713 26.53 13.32 -10.07
N GLU A 714 27.06 12.33 -10.79
CA GLU A 714 26.46 10.99 -10.89
C GLU A 714 26.49 10.23 -9.56
N ALA A 715 27.60 10.29 -8.83
CA ALA A 715 27.71 9.69 -7.51
C ALA A 715 26.74 10.31 -6.49
N ASP A 716 26.46 11.61 -6.62
CA ASP A 716 25.48 12.36 -5.81
C ASP A 716 24.01 12.12 -6.25
N GLY A 717 23.78 11.36 -7.33
CA GLY A 717 22.45 11.05 -7.86
C GLY A 717 21.93 12.03 -8.92
N SER A 718 22.69 13.09 -9.23
CA SER A 718 22.40 14.05 -10.31
C SER A 718 22.90 13.59 -11.68
N VAL A 719 22.40 12.45 -12.15
CA VAL A 719 22.90 11.75 -13.35
C VAL A 719 22.55 12.42 -14.69
N GLY A 720 21.53 13.28 -14.73
CA GLY A 720 20.93 13.70 -16.00
C GLY A 720 21.82 14.61 -16.85
N VAL A 721 22.62 15.48 -16.22
CA VAL A 721 23.59 16.33 -16.95
C VAL A 721 24.63 15.45 -17.65
N GLY A 722 25.18 14.45 -16.94
CA GLY A 722 26.11 13.48 -17.51
C GLY A 722 25.51 12.70 -18.68
N ASN A 723 24.29 12.16 -18.52
CA ASN A 723 23.57 11.44 -19.56
C ASN A 723 23.38 12.27 -20.84
N LEU A 724 22.96 13.53 -20.70
CA LEU A 724 22.78 14.43 -21.83
C LEU A 724 24.11 14.72 -22.53
N MET A 725 25.18 15.04 -21.78
CA MET A 725 26.49 15.34 -22.37
C MET A 725 27.09 14.14 -23.10
N ARG A 726 26.98 12.92 -22.53
CA ARG A 726 27.50 11.70 -23.17
C ARG A 726 26.69 11.29 -24.40
N SER A 727 25.36 11.47 -24.38
CA SER A 727 24.53 11.16 -25.54
C SER A 727 24.79 12.11 -26.73
N THR A 728 25.19 13.35 -26.47
CA THR A 728 25.33 14.42 -27.47
C THR A 728 26.76 14.60 -27.96
N MET A 729 27.74 14.61 -27.05
CA MET A 729 29.14 14.88 -27.37
C MET A 729 29.85 13.59 -27.71
N LYS A 730 30.32 13.45 -28.97
CA LYS A 730 31.13 12.30 -29.40
C LYS A 730 32.36 12.06 -28.52
N ALA A 731 32.99 13.13 -28.04
CA ALA A 731 34.19 13.07 -27.21
C ALA A 731 33.95 12.54 -25.78
N LEU A 732 32.70 12.42 -25.33
CA LEU A 732 32.32 11.95 -23.99
C LEU A 732 31.58 10.61 -24.01
N ARG A 733 31.36 10.01 -25.19
CA ARG A 733 30.76 8.68 -25.29
C ARG A 733 31.75 7.66 -24.71
N LYS A 734 31.35 6.99 -23.61
CA LYS A 734 32.04 5.79 -23.15
C LYS A 734 31.74 4.71 -24.20
N GLU A 735 32.78 4.04 -24.71
CA GLU A 735 32.65 2.90 -25.62
C GLU A 735 31.84 1.76 -24.99
#